data_AF-A0A369B443-F1
#
_entry.id   AF-A0A369B443-F1
#
_cell.length_a   1.000
_cell.length_b   1.000
_cell.length_c   1.000
_cell.angle_alpha   90.00
_cell.angle_beta   90.00
_cell.angle_gamma   90.00
#
_symmetry.space_group_name_H-M   'P 1'
#
loop_
_entity.id
_entity.type
_entity.pdbx_description
1 polymer ?
#
loop_
_entity_poly.entity_id
_entity_poly.type
_entity_poly.pdbx_seq_one_letter_code
_entity_poly.pdbx_strand_id
1 'polypeptide(L)'
;MFPHLSEPGGEWKQIQFYGRTGPEQLELTIAAGIGGYGHLNTGKAYFDDLEIKEVDVLPEGVSPVSLEQPTEPPQGGDSGDAASLEAGTETVAQSVSILTIMLFSVLFSLLFAFLYQKVLRRQNATLGQTVSRGHIWFGLLLLTSFLLRIWIALTVEGFQTDMSTFMAWAQHAVDRGIGGFYDEGMFADYPPGYIYILYVIGSIRSVFSMDFGAAGTQLLFKTPSILADLITGFLIYRMASKNLGSKYAIALSVLYLWNPAILVNSSAWGQVDSFYVLFLLISIMTLTERRFERSAVWLAVAALIKPQTLIFAPVWLIACFYYRDGKRILKSLLYGISVFGLLALPFFWNQGGLGGLVDLYRTTLASYPYASVNAFNIYALFGQNWSPLDAEWLFLTFRVWGAIAILGAVAYVGYIAFRKKGQGRDLSNSYFLAMALIVIVFVLGTKMHERYLFPALILSLFCFIQIKDRRLLTLFMGFSITQYVNTAYVLKHLNLGISPQTDGIVLICSLANVALLVYMVYLGFDIYVKKRIKPLKLWTDAEQRFKDRALLTGLSSPADDSGTSKRFSVLKRAKEWKWMGLILLLYLAVALFQLGSTRAPQTAWTPEPDESSFYVDFGDTRRLEQVNIFGGTGTGKFKLEFGSDGSVWEHPLEVTEDVGEVLAWKSYPVGFAARYAKVTVTEAGFSLNEMVFYEAGSKTPVPVIQVREATDGAVLTGEKAGLLFDEPSTAESKADSYNGSYFDEIYHARTAYEYLHGLSPYENTHPPLGKIFIAVGIQLFGLNPFGWRIMGTLFGAAMLPLIYAFSLRLFGQRKYAVMSAVLFAAEFMHFTQTRIATIDVYAVFFILLMFYFMSRYFSLNFNRIGVGKTLVPLFWAGLFFGIGVSAKWIVVYGGAGLALMLGFSIYMRWREYAAAKRALAVGAVLEREDISEDEGGEGEPAPLSLYRKTVAHFPRNTLITLGSCLVFFVLIPAIIYALSFIPPLSASPEGFTWNGLIQAQKNMFNYHSSLVGSHPFASSWWEWPFMKRPVWYYSGEGDASGLVSTIVVMGNPLIWWSGVFLLIAALWLSLKRKDRTAYVIWIAYFAQYVPWMLVSRETFLYHYFAMVPFLILSIVYIAKILEQKRPQWSWIGKGYTVVAVLLFAMFYPVLSGVQVSSFYVEHILRWFPSWLF
;
A
#
# COMPACT_ATOMS: atom_id res chain seq x y z
N MET A 1 -27.85 29.81 -11.06
CA MET A 1 -28.96 28.85 -10.83
C MET A 1 -29.42 28.42 -12.22
N PHE A 2 -29.47 27.12 -12.51
CA PHE A 2 -29.93 26.64 -13.83
C PHE A 2 -31.43 26.92 -13.97
N PRO A 3 -31.91 27.24 -15.18
CA PRO A 3 -33.33 27.44 -15.39
C PRO A 3 -34.07 26.14 -15.10
N HIS A 4 -35.10 26.23 -14.25
CA HIS A 4 -35.96 25.10 -13.89
C HIS A 4 -37.41 25.53 -14.08
N LEU A 5 -38.27 24.56 -14.37
CA LEU A 5 -39.67 24.81 -14.66
C LEU A 5 -40.52 23.84 -13.83
N SER A 6 -41.38 24.39 -12.98
CA SER A 6 -42.29 23.62 -12.13
C SER A 6 -43.65 23.48 -12.82
N GLU A 7 -44.08 22.24 -13.03
CA GLU A 7 -45.40 21.81 -13.54
C GLU A 7 -46.00 22.70 -14.64
N PRO A 8 -45.62 22.52 -15.92
CA PRO A 8 -46.15 23.32 -17.02
C PRO A 8 -47.64 23.08 -17.35
N GLY A 9 -48.39 22.34 -16.52
CA GLY A 9 -49.82 22.05 -16.76
C GLY A 9 -50.10 21.24 -18.02
N GLY A 10 -49.08 20.59 -18.60
CA GLY A 10 -49.19 19.83 -19.85
C GLY A 10 -48.94 20.63 -21.14
N GLU A 11 -48.59 21.92 -21.05
CA GLU A 11 -48.24 22.75 -22.21
C GLU A 11 -46.71 22.78 -22.48
N TRP A 12 -46.32 22.92 -23.75
CA TRP A 12 -44.92 23.14 -24.12
C TRP A 12 -44.47 24.55 -23.68
N LYS A 13 -43.36 24.64 -22.94
CA LYS A 13 -42.73 25.91 -22.56
C LYS A 13 -41.27 25.94 -22.99
N GLN A 14 -40.90 27.02 -23.67
CA GLN A 14 -39.52 27.27 -24.06
C GLN A 14 -38.69 27.69 -22.85
N ILE A 15 -37.54 27.06 -22.67
CA ILE A 15 -36.54 27.42 -21.66
C ILE A 15 -35.32 27.97 -22.38
N GLN A 16 -34.83 29.14 -21.96
CA GLN A 16 -33.63 29.76 -22.51
C GLN A 16 -32.56 29.90 -21.43
N PHE A 17 -31.32 29.60 -21.81
CA PHE A 17 -30.15 29.67 -20.95
C PHE A 17 -29.02 30.37 -21.70
N TYR A 18 -28.46 31.41 -21.09
CA TYR A 18 -27.34 32.17 -21.67
C TYR A 18 -26.09 31.87 -20.86
N GLY A 19 -25.11 31.24 -21.51
CA GLY A 19 -23.81 30.93 -20.93
C GLY A 19 -22.67 31.56 -21.71
N ARG A 20 -21.51 31.75 -21.06
CA ARG A 20 -20.27 32.23 -21.68
C ARG A 20 -19.20 31.16 -21.57
N THR A 21 -18.67 30.70 -22.70
CA THR A 21 -17.56 29.74 -22.75
C THR A 21 -16.22 30.39 -22.40
N GLY A 22 -15.28 29.58 -21.91
CA GLY A 22 -13.89 29.98 -21.71
C GLY A 22 -13.10 30.04 -23.04
N PRO A 23 -11.97 30.76 -23.10
CA PRO A 23 -11.17 30.92 -24.32
C PRO A 23 -10.55 29.62 -24.86
N GLU A 24 -10.43 28.57 -24.05
CA GLU A 24 -9.88 27.25 -24.42
C GLU A 24 -10.93 26.11 -24.38
N GLN A 25 -12.21 26.43 -24.23
CA GLN A 25 -13.28 25.43 -24.11
C GLN A 25 -13.77 24.99 -25.50
N LEU A 26 -13.38 23.78 -25.93
CA LEU A 26 -13.67 23.24 -27.26
C LEU A 26 -14.93 22.37 -27.33
N GLU A 27 -15.44 21.92 -26.19
CA GLU A 27 -16.59 21.01 -26.10
C GLU A 27 -17.57 21.46 -25.01
N LEU A 28 -18.87 21.21 -25.23
CA LEU A 28 -19.95 21.45 -24.28
C LEU A 28 -20.96 20.32 -24.34
N THR A 29 -21.26 19.71 -23.18
CA THR A 29 -22.32 18.70 -23.06
C THR A 29 -23.56 19.32 -22.43
N ILE A 30 -24.75 19.06 -23.01
CA ILE A 30 -26.03 19.51 -22.47
C ILE A 30 -26.84 18.30 -22.03
N ALA A 31 -27.40 18.40 -20.82
CA ALA A 31 -28.33 17.42 -20.28
C ALA A 31 -29.65 18.11 -19.93
N ALA A 32 -30.77 17.46 -20.24
CA ALA A 32 -32.09 17.80 -19.75
C ALA A 32 -32.65 16.60 -18.96
N GLY A 33 -33.14 16.85 -17.75
CA GLY A 33 -33.55 15.79 -16.83
C GLY A 33 -34.70 16.23 -15.93
N ILE A 34 -35.33 15.24 -15.29
CA ILE A 34 -36.41 15.44 -14.32
C ILE A 34 -35.81 15.47 -12.92
N GLY A 35 -35.97 16.58 -12.21
CA GLY A 35 -35.52 16.73 -10.83
C GLY A 35 -34.45 17.79 -10.64
N GLY A 36 -34.14 18.07 -9.37
CA GLY A 36 -33.06 18.98 -8.96
C GLY A 36 -32.13 18.31 -7.95
N TYR A 37 -30.99 18.92 -7.68
CA TYR A 37 -30.06 18.46 -6.65
C TYR A 37 -30.77 18.28 -5.30
N GLY A 38 -30.81 17.04 -4.80
CA GLY A 38 -31.22 16.71 -3.44
C GLY A 38 -32.55 15.98 -3.25
N HIS A 39 -33.38 15.73 -4.27
CA HIS A 39 -34.66 15.01 -4.09
C HIS A 39 -34.75 13.69 -4.85
N LEU A 40 -35.44 12.70 -4.26
CA LEU A 40 -35.95 11.53 -4.98
C LEU A 40 -37.18 11.96 -5.78
N ASN A 41 -37.05 12.04 -7.10
CA ASN A 41 -38.12 12.45 -8.01
C ASN A 41 -38.59 11.26 -8.83
N THR A 42 -39.90 11.11 -9.03
CA THR A 42 -40.48 10.11 -9.94
C THR A 42 -41.48 10.79 -10.86
N GLY A 43 -41.35 10.58 -12.17
CA GLY A 43 -42.18 11.24 -13.18
C GLY A 43 -41.70 10.98 -14.61
N LYS A 44 -42.44 11.50 -15.61
CA LYS A 44 -42.05 11.51 -17.03
C LYS A 44 -42.02 12.96 -17.52
N ALA A 45 -41.03 13.31 -18.33
CA ALA A 45 -40.91 14.60 -19.00
C ALA A 45 -40.53 14.35 -20.45
N TYR A 46 -41.01 15.25 -21.29
CA TYR A 46 -40.76 15.25 -22.72
C TYR A 46 -40.01 16.53 -23.04
N PHE A 47 -38.99 16.41 -23.86
CA PHE A 47 -38.15 17.51 -24.31
C PHE A 47 -38.23 17.54 -25.83
N ASP A 48 -38.27 18.74 -26.39
CA ASP A 48 -38.28 18.98 -27.84
C ASP A 48 -37.41 20.20 -28.14
N ASP A 49 -36.86 20.28 -29.35
CA ASP A 49 -36.06 21.40 -29.85
C ASP A 49 -34.89 21.87 -28.94
N LEU A 50 -34.11 20.93 -28.38
CA LEU A 50 -32.87 21.28 -27.67
C LEU A 50 -31.81 21.77 -28.66
N GLU A 51 -31.51 23.07 -28.62
CA GLU A 51 -30.57 23.70 -29.55
C GLU A 51 -29.58 24.63 -28.81
N ILE A 52 -28.35 24.68 -29.32
CA ILE A 52 -27.30 25.60 -28.87
C ILE A 52 -27.07 26.63 -29.96
N LYS A 53 -27.17 27.91 -29.63
CA LYS A 53 -26.86 29.02 -30.54
C LYS A 53 -25.81 29.93 -29.93
N GLU A 54 -24.82 30.30 -30.74
CA GLU A 54 -23.97 31.44 -30.44
C GLU A 54 -24.83 32.72 -30.50
N VAL A 55 -24.61 33.64 -29.57
CA VAL A 55 -25.36 34.89 -29.47
C VAL A 55 -24.37 36.04 -29.31
N ASP A 56 -24.38 36.97 -30.25
CA ASP A 56 -23.44 38.10 -30.28
C ASP A 56 -23.72 39.15 -29.20
N VAL A 57 -24.99 39.28 -28.79
CA VAL A 57 -25.45 40.28 -27.80
C VAL A 57 -26.52 39.67 -26.89
N LEU A 58 -26.33 39.77 -25.58
CA LEU A 58 -27.27 39.26 -24.59
C LEU A 58 -28.55 40.13 -24.53
N PRO A 59 -29.74 39.52 -24.29
CA PRO A 59 -30.96 40.27 -24.05
C PRO A 59 -30.84 41.21 -22.84
N GLU A 60 -31.58 42.31 -22.89
CA GLU A 60 -31.57 43.34 -21.85
C GLU A 60 -31.98 42.74 -20.49
N GLY A 61 -31.13 42.90 -19.46
CA GLY A 61 -31.35 42.37 -18.11
C GLY A 61 -30.88 40.93 -17.85
N VAL A 62 -30.29 40.25 -18.84
CA VAL A 62 -29.77 38.88 -18.69
C VAL A 62 -28.24 38.89 -18.52
N SER A 63 -27.75 38.30 -17.43
CA SER A 63 -26.30 38.07 -17.22
C SER A 63 -25.93 36.63 -17.60
N PRO A 64 -24.85 36.41 -18.36
CA PRO A 64 -24.48 35.07 -18.79
C PRO A 64 -23.85 34.31 -17.62
N VAL A 65 -24.13 33.01 -17.53
CA VAL A 65 -23.46 32.12 -16.57
C VAL A 65 -22.13 31.67 -17.17
N SER A 66 -21.03 31.75 -16.43
CA SER A 66 -19.76 31.19 -16.92
C SER A 66 -19.88 29.66 -17.08
N LEU A 67 -19.60 29.16 -18.27
CA LEU A 67 -19.54 27.73 -18.61
C LEU A 67 -18.12 27.20 -18.62
N GLU A 68 -17.14 28.08 -18.42
CA GLU A 68 -15.76 27.70 -18.20
C GLU A 68 -15.70 26.81 -16.97
N GLN A 69 -15.41 25.53 -17.20
CA GLN A 69 -15.19 24.61 -16.11
C GLN A 69 -13.92 25.04 -15.36
N PRO A 70 -13.94 25.18 -14.02
CA PRO A 70 -12.71 25.12 -13.27
C PRO A 70 -12.05 23.79 -13.65
N THR A 71 -10.86 23.85 -14.24
CA THR A 71 -10.03 22.69 -14.66
C THR A 71 -10.42 21.39 -13.93
N GLU A 72 -11.20 20.54 -14.62
CA GLU A 72 -11.82 19.33 -14.05
C GLU A 72 -10.78 18.26 -13.66
N PRO A 73 -11.01 17.50 -12.57
CA PRO A 73 -10.99 16.06 -12.57
C PRO A 73 -12.34 15.48 -13.05
N PRO A 74 -12.36 14.24 -13.60
CA PRO A 74 -13.38 13.79 -14.54
C PRO A 74 -14.76 13.52 -13.93
N GLN A 75 -15.77 13.75 -14.77
CA GLN A 75 -17.20 13.57 -14.52
C GLN A 75 -17.58 12.11 -14.22
N GLY A 76 -18.49 11.97 -13.26
CA GLY A 76 -19.14 10.71 -12.91
C GLY A 76 -20.10 10.93 -11.74
N GLY A 77 -21.14 11.74 -11.95
CA GLY A 77 -22.24 11.88 -11.02
C GLY A 77 -23.27 10.78 -11.28
N ASP A 78 -23.27 9.74 -10.45
CA ASP A 78 -24.46 8.94 -10.19
C ASP A 78 -24.56 8.69 -8.68
N SER A 79 -25.34 9.53 -8.02
CA SER A 79 -25.80 9.32 -6.65
C SER A 79 -27.22 8.77 -6.70
N GLY A 80 -27.33 7.45 -6.61
CA GLY A 80 -28.60 6.79 -6.29
C GLY A 80 -29.04 5.69 -7.24
N ASP A 81 -28.24 4.63 -7.39
CA ASP A 81 -28.72 3.25 -7.59
C ASP A 81 -27.56 2.25 -7.43
N ALA A 82 -27.25 1.87 -6.19
CA ALA A 82 -26.28 0.81 -5.90
C ALA A 82 -26.95 -0.56 -5.76
N ALA A 83 -27.92 -0.86 -6.64
CA ALA A 83 -28.64 -2.13 -6.63
C ALA A 83 -29.05 -2.61 -8.04
N SER A 84 -28.20 -2.44 -9.06
CA SER A 84 -28.26 -3.27 -10.28
C SER A 84 -27.04 -3.01 -11.19
N LEU A 85 -25.89 -3.57 -10.84
CA LEU A 85 -24.78 -3.79 -11.79
C LEU A 85 -24.21 -5.19 -11.50
N GLU A 86 -24.98 -6.21 -11.83
CA GLU A 86 -24.41 -7.48 -12.27
C GLU A 86 -24.32 -7.44 -13.80
N ALA A 87 -23.17 -7.88 -14.31
CA ALA A 87 -22.78 -8.04 -15.72
C ALA A 87 -22.30 -6.78 -16.47
N GLY A 88 -20.97 -6.66 -16.56
CA GLY A 88 -20.33 -6.39 -17.85
C GLY A 88 -20.06 -4.94 -18.25
N THR A 89 -19.34 -4.16 -17.45
CA THR A 89 -18.51 -3.05 -17.94
C THR A 89 -17.29 -2.89 -17.02
N GLU A 90 -16.11 -3.23 -17.52
CA GLU A 90 -14.83 -3.00 -16.84
C GLU A 90 -14.58 -1.49 -16.74
N THR A 91 -14.94 -0.90 -15.60
CA THR A 91 -14.52 0.46 -15.24
C THR A 91 -13.04 0.41 -14.91
N VAL A 92 -12.22 1.07 -15.73
CA VAL A 92 -10.79 1.29 -15.49
C VAL A 92 -10.63 1.92 -14.11
N ALA A 93 -10.11 1.15 -13.15
CA ALA A 93 -9.95 1.60 -11.77
C ALA A 93 -8.93 2.76 -11.70
N GLN A 94 -9.42 4.00 -11.64
CA GLN A 94 -8.54 5.15 -11.37
C GLN A 94 -7.94 5.01 -9.97
N SER A 95 -6.61 4.84 -9.92
CA SER A 95 -5.91 4.49 -8.71
C SER A 95 -5.59 5.72 -7.85
N VAL A 96 -6.07 5.75 -6.60
CA VAL A 96 -5.77 6.83 -5.65
C VAL A 96 -4.42 6.63 -4.96
N SER A 97 -3.47 7.53 -5.21
CA SER A 97 -2.17 7.50 -4.53
C SER A 97 -2.29 7.80 -3.02
N ILE A 98 -1.77 6.89 -2.19
CA ILE A 98 -1.71 7.05 -0.72
C ILE A 98 -0.44 7.78 -0.24
N LEU A 99 0.51 8.11 -1.13
CA LEU A 99 1.82 8.64 -0.74
C LEU A 99 1.73 9.84 0.21
N THR A 100 0.90 10.83 -0.11
CA THR A 100 0.74 12.03 0.72
C THR A 100 0.13 11.70 2.09
N ILE A 101 -0.85 10.79 2.13
CA ILE A 101 -1.50 10.34 3.37
C ILE A 101 -0.49 9.60 4.27
N MET A 102 0.34 8.74 3.70
CA MET A 102 1.41 8.06 4.46
C MET A 102 2.45 9.06 4.97
N LEU A 103 2.87 10.01 4.13
CA LEU A 103 3.86 11.03 4.49
C LEU A 103 3.39 11.86 5.70
N PHE A 104 2.18 12.42 5.65
CA PHE A 104 1.64 13.21 6.77
C PHE A 104 1.41 12.36 8.02
N SER A 105 1.02 11.09 7.88
CA SER A 105 0.92 10.15 9.01
C SER A 105 2.28 9.92 9.68
N VAL A 106 3.35 9.75 8.90
CA VAL A 106 4.72 9.59 9.38
C VAL A 106 5.23 10.88 10.04
N LEU A 107 5.04 12.04 9.40
CA LEU A 107 5.44 13.34 9.94
C LEU A 107 4.75 13.62 11.28
N PHE A 108 3.45 13.37 11.37
CA PHE A 108 2.72 13.51 12.63
C PHE A 108 3.21 12.51 13.68
N SER A 109 3.54 11.28 13.28
CA SER A 109 4.14 10.28 14.19
C SER A 109 5.49 10.69 14.73
N LEU A 110 6.33 11.29 13.89
CA LEU A 110 7.63 11.83 14.29
C LEU A 110 7.48 13.04 15.22
N LEU A 111 6.53 13.95 14.92
CA LEU A 111 6.19 15.07 15.79
C LEU A 111 5.71 14.56 17.16
N PHE A 112 4.80 13.59 17.18
CA PHE A 112 4.32 12.96 18.41
C PHE A 112 5.46 12.32 19.20
N ALA A 113 6.30 11.52 18.55
CA ALA A 113 7.43 10.87 19.20
C ALA A 113 8.43 11.90 19.76
N PHE A 114 8.71 12.97 19.01
CA PHE A 114 9.57 14.06 19.44
C PHE A 114 9.01 14.76 20.68
N LEU A 115 7.75 15.22 20.63
CA LEU A 115 7.09 15.89 21.75
C LEU A 115 6.98 14.97 22.97
N TYR A 116 6.64 13.69 22.76
CA TYR A 116 6.55 12.71 23.84
C TYR A 116 7.91 12.48 24.53
N GLN A 117 8.99 12.31 23.77
CA GLN A 117 10.31 12.02 24.34
C GLN A 117 11.01 13.27 24.90
N LYS A 118 10.94 14.41 24.20
CA LYS A 118 11.72 15.62 24.52
C LYS A 118 10.97 16.59 25.43
N VAL A 119 9.65 16.69 25.29
CA VAL A 119 8.84 17.64 26.05
C VAL A 119 8.13 16.93 27.19
N LEU A 120 7.26 15.95 26.89
CA LEU A 120 6.42 15.32 27.90
C LEU A 120 7.26 14.53 28.93
N ARG A 121 8.25 13.74 28.50
CA ARG A 121 9.01 12.84 29.42
C ARG A 121 10.23 13.44 30.11
N ARG A 122 10.62 14.68 29.83
CA ARG A 122 11.86 15.27 30.38
C ARG A 122 11.57 16.14 31.60
N GLN A 123 12.20 15.83 32.73
CA GLN A 123 12.04 16.55 34.01
C GLN A 123 12.58 17.99 33.90
N ASN A 124 13.82 18.15 33.43
CA ASN A 124 14.45 19.45 33.16
C ASN A 124 14.60 19.66 31.64
N ALA A 125 13.69 20.43 31.06
CA ALA A 125 14.00 21.17 29.85
C ALA A 125 14.31 22.59 30.29
N THR A 126 15.30 23.24 29.68
CA THR A 126 15.56 24.69 29.73
C THR A 126 14.30 25.56 29.55
N LEU A 127 13.18 24.97 29.10
CA LEU A 127 11.82 25.50 29.19
C LEU A 127 11.30 25.81 30.61
N GLY A 128 11.95 25.30 31.67
CA GLY A 128 11.61 25.59 33.07
C GLY A 128 11.87 27.04 33.47
N GLN A 129 12.78 27.75 32.79
CA GLN A 129 12.97 29.20 32.93
C GLN A 129 11.99 30.01 32.06
N THR A 130 11.30 29.39 31.09
CA THR A 130 10.39 30.04 30.13
C THR A 130 8.92 30.05 30.59
N VAL A 131 8.65 29.61 31.83
CA VAL A 131 7.31 29.54 32.42
C VAL A 131 6.63 30.91 32.50
N SER A 132 7.39 32.02 32.57
CA SER A 132 6.83 33.37 32.57
C SER A 132 6.23 33.80 31.21
N ARG A 133 6.62 33.16 30.09
CA ARG A 133 6.20 33.52 28.71
C ARG A 133 5.41 32.42 27.99
N GLY A 134 4.88 31.43 28.72
CA GLY A 134 4.14 30.31 28.11
C GLY A 134 2.91 30.72 27.29
N HIS A 135 2.31 31.87 27.59
CA HIS A 135 1.17 32.43 26.85
C HIS A 135 1.62 33.04 25.51
N ILE A 136 2.82 33.62 25.41
CA ILE A 136 3.38 34.16 24.16
C ILE A 136 3.61 33.04 23.15
N TRP A 137 4.24 31.95 23.59
CA TRP A 137 4.46 30.77 22.75
C TRP A 137 3.15 30.14 22.28
N PHE A 138 2.13 30.13 23.15
CA PHE A 138 0.81 29.66 22.76
C PHE A 138 0.11 30.62 21.77
N GLY A 139 0.27 31.94 21.93
CA GLY A 139 -0.19 32.93 20.97
C GLY A 139 0.45 32.76 19.59
N LEU A 140 1.76 32.53 19.54
CA LEU A 140 2.47 32.18 18.29
C LEU A 140 1.97 30.87 17.68
N LEU A 141 1.67 29.86 18.51
CA LEU A 141 1.07 28.61 18.04
C LEU A 141 -0.31 28.84 17.42
N LEU A 142 -1.17 29.64 18.04
CA LEU A 142 -2.49 29.97 17.48
C LEU A 142 -2.36 30.71 16.17
N LEU A 143 -1.49 31.72 16.09
CA LEU A 143 -1.26 32.50 14.87
C LEU A 143 -0.77 31.60 13.73
N THR A 144 0.28 30.80 13.98
CA THR A 144 0.81 29.88 12.96
C THR A 144 -0.20 28.82 12.55
N SER A 145 -1.00 28.30 13.49
CA SER A 145 -2.06 27.33 13.19
C SER A 145 -3.22 27.95 12.42
N PHE A 146 -3.54 29.22 12.65
CA PHE A 146 -4.54 29.97 11.89
C PHE A 146 -4.05 30.20 10.45
N LEU A 147 -2.84 30.75 10.28
CA LEU A 147 -2.25 30.98 8.95
C LEU A 147 -2.16 29.69 8.13
N LEU A 148 -1.76 28.58 8.75
CA LEU A 148 -1.74 27.27 8.09
C LEU A 148 -3.13 26.85 7.59
N ARG A 149 -4.17 27.03 8.41
CA ARG A 149 -5.56 26.69 8.05
C ARG A 149 -6.11 27.58 6.95
N ILE A 150 -5.81 28.88 6.98
CA ILE A 150 -6.15 29.81 5.90
C ILE A 150 -5.48 29.37 4.59
N TRP A 151 -4.19 29.06 4.63
CA TRP A 151 -3.47 28.59 3.45
C TRP A 151 -4.08 27.29 2.88
N ILE A 152 -4.40 26.31 3.73
CA ILE A 152 -5.07 25.08 3.29
C ILE A 152 -6.46 25.38 2.70
N ALA A 153 -7.27 26.18 3.39
CA ALA A 153 -8.63 26.49 2.95
C ALA A 153 -8.69 27.24 1.62
N LEU A 154 -7.65 28.03 1.30
CA LEU A 154 -7.51 28.75 0.03
C LEU A 154 -6.92 27.89 -1.10
N THR A 155 -6.16 26.84 -0.78
CA THR A 155 -5.47 26.00 -1.78
C THR A 155 -6.14 24.66 -2.04
N VAL A 156 -7.01 24.22 -1.13
CA VAL A 156 -7.73 22.96 -1.23
C VAL A 156 -9.22 23.25 -1.25
N GLU A 157 -9.88 22.90 -2.35
CA GLU A 157 -11.30 23.15 -2.52
C GLU A 157 -12.17 22.30 -1.59
N GLY A 158 -11.80 21.04 -1.37
CA GLY A 158 -12.55 20.09 -0.53
C GLY A 158 -13.37 19.12 -1.37
N PHE A 159 -14.46 18.61 -0.81
CA PHE A 159 -15.45 17.84 -1.57
C PHE A 159 -16.56 18.78 -2.04
N GLN A 160 -16.64 18.99 -3.35
CA GLN A 160 -17.50 20.03 -3.92
C GLN A 160 -18.98 19.81 -3.59
N THR A 161 -19.47 18.58 -3.62
CA THR A 161 -20.87 18.27 -3.29
C THR A 161 -21.27 18.80 -1.91
N ASP A 162 -20.44 18.57 -0.88
CA ASP A 162 -20.72 19.08 0.47
C ASP A 162 -20.64 20.61 0.53
N MET A 163 -19.59 21.20 -0.07
CA MET A 163 -19.38 22.65 -0.03
C MET A 163 -20.48 23.40 -0.77
N SER A 164 -20.86 22.95 -1.96
CA SER A 164 -21.98 23.48 -2.73
C SER A 164 -23.30 23.32 -1.98
N THR A 165 -23.50 22.21 -1.27
CA THR A 165 -24.70 22.00 -0.44
C THR A 165 -24.78 23.04 0.69
N PHE A 166 -23.69 23.27 1.44
CA PHE A 166 -23.68 24.32 2.47
C PHE A 166 -23.90 25.71 1.90
N MET A 167 -23.33 26.01 0.74
CA MET A 167 -23.52 27.28 0.04
C MET A 167 -24.96 27.47 -0.42
N ALA A 168 -25.59 26.42 -0.97
CA ALA A 168 -26.99 26.43 -1.38
C ALA A 168 -27.93 26.64 -0.18
N TRP A 169 -27.69 25.94 0.93
CA TRP A 169 -28.45 26.13 2.16
C TRP A 169 -28.29 27.53 2.74
N ALA A 170 -27.07 28.08 2.75
CA ALA A 170 -26.84 29.45 3.22
C ALA A 170 -27.60 30.47 2.36
N GLN A 171 -27.57 30.31 1.04
CA GLN A 171 -28.31 31.19 0.13
C GLN A 171 -29.83 31.06 0.36
N HIS A 172 -30.34 29.84 0.46
CA HIS A 172 -31.75 29.59 0.70
C HIS A 172 -32.23 30.19 2.02
N ALA A 173 -31.44 30.07 3.08
CA ALA A 173 -31.73 30.66 4.38
C ALA A 173 -31.81 32.19 4.30
N VAL A 174 -30.98 32.83 3.45
CA VAL A 174 -31.02 34.28 3.22
C VAL A 174 -32.26 34.68 2.41
N ASP A 175 -32.57 33.94 1.34
CA ASP A 175 -33.65 34.28 0.40
C ASP A 175 -35.05 34.07 1.00
N ARG A 176 -35.23 32.98 1.77
CA ARG A 176 -36.53 32.60 2.35
C ARG A 176 -36.67 33.01 3.81
N GLY A 177 -35.58 33.44 4.44
CA GLY A 177 -35.49 33.63 5.87
C GLY A 177 -35.51 32.31 6.65
N ILE A 178 -35.18 32.37 7.94
CA ILE A 178 -35.09 31.17 8.81
C ILE A 178 -36.42 30.41 8.94
N GLY A 179 -37.57 31.11 8.90
CA GLY A 179 -38.88 30.49 9.06
C GLY A 179 -39.43 29.79 7.82
N GLY A 180 -38.79 29.97 6.66
CA GLY A 180 -39.12 29.32 5.39
C GLY A 180 -38.03 28.35 4.90
N PHE A 181 -37.02 28.06 5.72
CA PHE A 181 -35.85 27.28 5.28
C PHE A 181 -36.18 25.79 5.01
N TYR A 182 -37.05 25.16 5.80
CA TYR A 182 -37.46 23.76 5.60
C TYR A 182 -38.75 23.63 4.77
N ASP A 183 -39.09 24.64 3.97
CA ASP A 183 -40.23 24.57 3.02
C ASP A 183 -40.04 23.39 2.04
N GLU A 184 -41.15 22.88 1.48
CA GLU A 184 -41.11 21.83 0.46
C GLU A 184 -40.28 22.27 -0.76
N GLY A 185 -39.31 21.43 -1.17
CA GLY A 185 -38.47 21.68 -2.36
C GLY A 185 -36.96 21.77 -2.11
N MET A 186 -36.46 21.67 -0.88
CA MET A 186 -35.01 21.57 -0.59
C MET A 186 -34.65 20.43 0.37
N PHE A 187 -33.63 19.63 0.03
CA PHE A 187 -33.08 18.63 0.94
C PHE A 187 -32.19 19.29 1.99
N ALA A 188 -32.49 19.08 3.26
CA ALA A 188 -31.69 19.51 4.39
C ALA A 188 -31.67 18.42 5.48
N ASP A 189 -30.50 17.84 5.72
CA ASP A 189 -30.29 16.80 6.75
C ASP A 189 -29.59 17.32 8.01
N TYR A 190 -29.36 18.63 8.10
CA TYR A 190 -28.84 19.31 9.29
C TYR A 190 -29.97 19.91 10.13
N PRO A 191 -29.87 19.88 11.47
CA PRO A 191 -30.83 20.59 12.31
C PRO A 191 -30.56 22.10 12.38
N PRO A 192 -31.53 22.89 12.89
CA PRO A 192 -31.53 24.36 12.90
C PRO A 192 -30.26 25.06 13.40
N GLY A 193 -29.51 24.43 14.32
CA GLY A 193 -28.38 25.07 14.99
C GLY A 193 -27.25 25.46 14.04
N TYR A 194 -26.94 24.64 13.04
CA TYR A 194 -25.93 25.00 12.04
C TYR A 194 -26.48 25.95 10.95
N ILE A 195 -27.79 25.88 10.67
CA ILE A 195 -28.43 26.76 9.69
C ILE A 195 -28.37 28.23 10.11
N TYR A 196 -28.42 28.55 11.40
CA TYR A 196 -28.14 29.91 11.87
C TYR A 196 -26.75 30.42 11.47
N ILE A 197 -25.74 29.56 11.50
CA ILE A 197 -24.38 29.92 11.09
C ILE A 197 -24.35 30.13 9.58
N LEU A 198 -24.98 29.23 8.81
CA LEU A 198 -25.13 29.35 7.36
C LEU A 198 -25.85 30.64 6.95
N TYR A 199 -26.90 31.04 7.67
CA TYR A 199 -27.61 32.30 7.45
C TYR A 199 -26.70 33.51 7.63
N VAL A 200 -25.88 33.53 8.69
CA VAL A 200 -24.93 34.64 8.94
C VAL A 200 -23.86 34.71 7.86
N ILE A 201 -23.22 33.58 7.52
CA ILE A 201 -22.17 33.58 6.48
C ILE A 201 -22.74 33.86 5.09
N GLY A 202 -23.96 33.37 4.79
CA GLY A 202 -24.70 33.69 3.57
C GLY A 202 -25.00 35.17 3.47
N SER A 203 -25.42 35.80 4.58
CA SER A 203 -25.65 37.25 4.64
C SER A 203 -24.36 38.04 4.39
N ILE A 204 -23.24 37.63 5.00
CA ILE A 204 -21.92 38.25 4.76
C ILE A 204 -21.55 38.14 3.28
N ARG A 205 -21.68 36.94 2.69
CA ARG A 205 -21.41 36.71 1.28
C ARG A 205 -22.26 37.60 0.37
N SER A 206 -23.55 37.74 0.64
CA SER A 206 -24.47 38.61 -0.12
C SER A 206 -24.12 40.08 0.01
N VAL A 207 -23.70 40.54 1.20
CA VAL A 207 -23.27 41.93 1.43
C VAL A 207 -22.02 42.29 0.63
N PHE A 208 -21.08 41.35 0.48
CA PHE A 208 -19.84 41.55 -0.27
C PHE A 208 -19.90 41.08 -1.73
N SER A 209 -21.08 40.67 -2.22
CA SER A 209 -21.29 40.16 -3.59
C SER A 209 -20.26 39.12 -4.03
N MET A 210 -19.90 38.19 -3.15
CA MET A 210 -18.83 37.21 -3.44
C MET A 210 -19.36 36.05 -4.30
N ASP A 211 -18.63 35.69 -5.35
CA ASP A 211 -18.98 34.54 -6.20
C ASP A 211 -18.87 33.21 -5.45
N PHE A 212 -19.75 32.25 -5.76
CA PHE A 212 -19.75 30.93 -5.11
C PHE A 212 -18.44 30.15 -5.37
N GLY A 213 -17.84 30.31 -6.56
CA GLY A 213 -16.57 29.68 -6.91
C GLY A 213 -15.33 30.39 -6.38
N ALA A 214 -15.46 31.59 -5.79
CA ALA A 214 -14.30 32.35 -5.34
C ALA A 214 -13.63 31.69 -4.12
N ALA A 215 -12.30 31.67 -4.10
CA ALA A 215 -11.52 31.14 -2.97
C ALA A 215 -11.87 31.82 -1.63
N GLY A 216 -12.22 33.11 -1.67
CA GLY A 216 -12.70 33.85 -0.49
C GLY A 216 -14.02 33.30 0.07
N THR A 217 -14.95 32.88 -0.80
CA THR A 217 -16.22 32.25 -0.40
C THR A 217 -15.96 30.86 0.19
N GLN A 218 -15.10 30.06 -0.43
CA GLN A 218 -14.68 28.76 0.12
C GLN A 218 -14.09 28.92 1.53
N LEU A 219 -13.19 29.88 1.72
CA LEU A 219 -12.63 30.19 3.03
C LEU A 219 -13.71 30.61 4.05
N LEU A 220 -14.66 31.47 3.64
CA LEU A 220 -15.74 31.93 4.51
C LEU A 220 -16.57 30.76 5.06
N PHE A 221 -16.92 29.80 4.21
CA PHE A 221 -17.70 28.62 4.61
C PHE A 221 -16.90 27.61 5.46
N LYS A 222 -15.57 27.59 5.35
CA LYS A 222 -14.69 26.76 6.21
C LYS A 222 -14.35 27.43 7.55
N THR A 223 -14.57 28.74 7.68
CA THR A 223 -14.19 29.55 8.84
C THR A 223 -14.80 29.07 10.17
N PRO A 224 -16.10 28.68 10.25
CA PRO A 224 -16.68 28.19 11.52
C PRO A 224 -15.90 27.02 12.13
N SER A 225 -15.55 26.02 11.31
CA SER A 225 -14.77 24.86 11.75
C SER A 225 -13.32 25.21 12.09
N ILE A 226 -12.70 26.11 11.32
CA ILE A 226 -11.35 26.64 11.61
C ILE A 226 -11.30 27.33 12.97
N LEU A 227 -12.28 28.18 13.28
CA LEU A 227 -12.38 28.86 14.57
C LEU A 227 -12.65 27.86 15.71
N ALA A 228 -13.50 26.86 15.48
CA ALA A 228 -13.79 25.84 16.47
C ALA A 228 -12.55 25.02 16.87
N ASP A 229 -11.68 24.71 15.90
CA ASP A 229 -10.39 24.07 16.16
C ASP A 229 -9.47 24.93 17.05
N LEU A 230 -9.37 26.23 16.74
CA LEU A 230 -8.51 27.16 17.48
C LEU A 230 -9.00 27.36 18.91
N ILE A 231 -10.32 27.52 19.10
CA ILE A 231 -10.96 27.60 20.41
C ILE A 231 -10.71 26.30 21.18
N THR A 232 -10.85 25.14 20.53
CA THR A 232 -10.54 23.85 21.12
C THR A 232 -9.08 23.76 21.58
N GLY A 233 -8.13 24.19 20.74
CA GLY A 233 -6.72 24.28 21.10
C GLY A 233 -6.49 25.15 22.33
N PHE A 234 -7.21 26.27 22.45
CA PHE A 234 -7.19 27.11 23.65
C PHE A 234 -7.78 26.41 24.88
N LEU A 235 -8.88 25.66 24.75
CA LEU A 235 -9.45 24.88 25.86
C LEU A 235 -8.48 23.79 26.35
N ILE A 236 -7.79 23.11 25.43
CA ILE A 236 -6.71 22.16 25.76
C ILE A 236 -5.62 22.88 26.54
N TYR A 237 -5.11 24.01 26.04
CA TYR A 237 -4.08 24.79 26.71
C TYR A 237 -4.49 25.21 28.12
N ARG A 238 -5.71 25.74 28.26
CA ARG A 238 -6.25 26.19 29.55
C ARG A 238 -6.36 25.05 30.56
N MET A 239 -6.94 23.93 30.15
CA MET A 239 -7.14 22.78 31.04
C MET A 239 -5.81 22.11 31.40
N ALA A 240 -4.92 21.92 30.42
CA ALA A 240 -3.61 21.30 30.64
C ALA A 240 -2.68 22.22 31.46
N SER A 241 -2.73 23.53 31.29
CA SER A 241 -1.93 24.47 32.09
C SER A 241 -2.30 24.37 33.56
N LYS A 242 -3.60 24.25 33.87
CA LYS A 242 -4.10 24.07 35.23
C LYS A 242 -3.71 22.72 35.85
N ASN A 243 -3.71 21.62 35.06
CA ASN A 243 -3.58 20.26 35.59
C ASN A 243 -2.17 19.65 35.50
N LEU A 244 -1.38 20.09 34.51
CA LEU A 244 -0.07 19.51 34.16
C LEU A 244 1.03 20.58 34.09
N GLY A 245 0.68 21.85 33.81
CA GLY A 245 1.61 22.98 33.66
C GLY A 245 1.78 23.42 32.20
N SER A 246 2.16 24.68 31.99
CA SER A 246 2.16 25.36 30.68
C SER A 246 2.99 24.65 29.59
N LYS A 247 4.09 24.00 29.98
CA LYS A 247 4.93 23.20 29.07
C LYS A 247 4.15 22.04 28.43
N TYR A 248 3.40 21.30 29.24
CA TYR A 248 2.59 20.18 28.76
C TYR A 248 1.39 20.70 27.95
N ALA A 249 0.83 21.84 28.38
CA ALA A 249 -0.28 22.48 27.70
C ALA A 249 0.05 22.87 26.25
N ILE A 250 1.20 23.49 26.01
CA ILE A 250 1.66 23.82 24.66
C ILE A 250 1.82 22.53 23.84
N ALA A 251 2.51 21.51 24.38
CA ALA A 251 2.74 20.26 23.66
C ALA A 251 1.44 19.55 23.25
N LEU A 252 0.46 19.44 24.15
CA LEU A 252 -0.84 18.83 23.84
C LEU A 252 -1.64 19.68 22.84
N SER A 253 -1.51 21.00 22.88
CA SER A 253 -2.17 21.89 21.93
C SER A 253 -1.55 21.79 20.53
N VAL A 254 -0.22 21.66 20.42
CA VAL A 254 0.46 21.39 19.15
C VAL A 254 -0.04 20.07 18.57
N LEU A 255 -0.12 19.02 19.39
CA LEU A 255 -0.60 17.71 18.95
C LEU A 255 -2.03 17.73 18.41
N TYR A 256 -2.89 18.61 18.91
CA TYR A 256 -4.26 18.76 18.39
C TYR A 256 -4.30 19.68 17.15
N LEU A 257 -3.75 20.90 17.26
CA LEU A 257 -3.87 21.93 16.23
C LEU A 257 -3.16 21.55 14.92
N TRP A 258 -2.08 20.78 14.99
CA TRP A 258 -1.31 20.32 13.83
C TRP A 258 -1.58 18.85 13.50
N ASN A 259 -2.67 18.28 14.04
CA ASN A 259 -3.09 16.94 13.69
C ASN A 259 -3.66 16.92 12.27
N PRO A 260 -3.15 16.06 11.36
CA PRO A 260 -3.61 16.03 9.98
C PRO A 260 -5.10 15.63 9.86
N ALA A 261 -5.64 14.80 10.77
CA ALA A 261 -7.07 14.48 10.80
C ALA A 261 -7.94 15.73 11.04
N ILE A 262 -7.47 16.61 11.92
CA ILE A 262 -8.16 17.85 12.28
C ILE A 262 -8.08 18.85 11.12
N LEU A 263 -6.88 19.03 10.55
CA LEU A 263 -6.65 19.93 9.40
C LEU A 263 -7.46 19.52 8.17
N VAL A 264 -7.56 18.22 7.88
CA VAL A 264 -8.35 17.75 6.74
C VAL A 264 -9.84 17.97 6.96
N ASN A 265 -10.38 17.66 8.13
CA ASN A 265 -11.81 17.83 8.36
C ASN A 265 -12.25 19.30 8.24
N SER A 266 -11.55 20.22 8.92
CA SER A 266 -11.96 21.62 8.98
C SER A 266 -11.50 22.45 7.78
N SER A 267 -10.21 22.43 7.44
CA SER A 267 -9.63 23.35 6.44
C SER A 267 -9.55 22.76 5.05
N ALA A 268 -9.26 21.46 4.89
CA ALA A 268 -9.19 20.87 3.57
C ALA A 268 -10.59 20.56 3.02
N TRP A 269 -11.40 19.80 3.77
CA TRP A 269 -12.74 19.38 3.37
C TRP A 269 -13.78 20.47 3.60
N GLY A 270 -13.80 21.10 4.78
CA GLY A 270 -14.83 22.08 5.16
C GLY A 270 -16.01 21.46 5.93
N GLN A 271 -15.81 20.29 6.52
CA GLN A 271 -16.81 19.63 7.35
C GLN A 271 -16.98 20.32 8.71
N VAL A 272 -18.12 20.07 9.35
CA VAL A 272 -18.57 20.80 10.55
C VAL A 272 -18.34 20.03 11.84
N ASP A 273 -17.57 18.94 11.79
CA ASP A 273 -17.33 18.08 12.95
C ASP A 273 -16.62 18.84 14.07
N SER A 274 -15.59 19.63 13.75
CA SER A 274 -14.92 20.53 14.70
C SER A 274 -15.90 21.44 15.43
N PHE A 275 -16.92 21.93 14.72
CA PHE A 275 -17.87 22.91 15.26
C PHE A 275 -18.80 22.28 16.31
N TYR A 276 -19.49 21.18 16.01
CA TYR A 276 -20.38 20.55 17.00
C TYR A 276 -19.60 19.94 18.18
N VAL A 277 -18.41 19.39 17.91
CA VAL A 277 -17.57 18.76 18.94
C VAL A 277 -17.08 19.77 19.97
N LEU A 278 -16.86 21.03 19.58
CA LEU A 278 -16.56 22.11 20.54
C LEU A 278 -17.68 22.26 21.58
N PHE A 279 -18.94 22.33 21.14
CA PHE A 279 -20.09 22.49 22.05
C PHE A 279 -20.33 21.25 22.90
N LEU A 280 -20.19 20.05 22.31
CA LEU A 280 -20.20 18.79 23.04
C LEU A 280 -19.12 18.76 24.13
N LEU A 281 -17.90 19.20 23.81
CA LEU A 281 -16.80 19.28 24.77
C LEU A 281 -17.15 20.25 25.90
N ILE A 282 -17.66 21.45 25.59
CA ILE A 282 -18.07 22.43 26.61
C ILE A 282 -19.17 21.85 27.51
N SER A 283 -20.12 21.10 26.95
CA SER A 283 -21.14 20.39 27.72
C SER A 283 -20.51 19.41 28.72
N ILE A 284 -19.57 18.57 28.28
CA ILE A 284 -18.88 17.61 29.15
C ILE A 284 -17.97 18.33 30.16
N MET A 285 -17.27 19.39 29.76
CA MET A 285 -16.43 20.20 30.66
C MET A 285 -17.25 20.78 31.81
N THR A 286 -18.36 21.45 31.49
CA THR A 286 -19.26 22.02 32.51
C THR A 286 -19.93 20.94 33.37
N LEU A 287 -20.17 19.75 32.82
CA LEU A 287 -20.61 18.57 33.56
C LEU A 287 -19.57 18.17 34.62
N THR A 288 -18.29 18.07 34.23
CA THR A 288 -17.19 17.76 35.16
C THR A 288 -16.95 18.84 36.21
N GLU A 289 -17.29 20.11 35.91
CA GLU A 289 -17.29 21.23 36.85
C GLU A 289 -18.52 21.25 37.79
N ARG A 290 -19.41 20.25 37.70
CA ARG A 290 -20.68 20.18 38.47
C ARG A 290 -21.66 21.33 38.18
N ARG A 291 -21.58 21.91 36.98
CA ARG A 291 -22.50 22.94 36.47
C ARG A 291 -23.53 22.28 35.55
N PHE A 292 -24.40 21.48 36.15
CA PHE A 292 -25.33 20.59 35.46
C PHE A 292 -26.28 21.32 34.49
N GLU A 293 -26.76 22.49 34.92
CA GLU A 293 -27.64 23.35 34.14
C GLU A 293 -26.97 23.83 32.85
N ARG A 294 -25.71 24.27 32.94
CA ARG A 294 -24.93 24.72 31.78
C ARG A 294 -24.61 23.55 30.85
N SER A 295 -24.32 22.39 31.41
CA SER A 295 -24.07 21.18 30.62
C SER A 295 -25.27 20.80 29.76
N ALA A 296 -26.49 20.85 30.33
CA ALA A 296 -27.71 20.56 29.60
C ALA A 296 -27.98 21.55 28.46
N VAL A 297 -27.74 22.85 28.70
CA VAL A 297 -27.86 23.89 27.66
C VAL A 297 -26.89 23.63 26.51
N TRP A 298 -25.60 23.39 26.80
CA TRP A 298 -24.62 23.13 25.75
C TRP A 298 -24.84 21.78 25.04
N LEU A 299 -25.41 20.78 25.72
CA LEU A 299 -25.80 19.52 25.10
C LEU A 299 -26.96 19.73 24.10
N ALA A 300 -27.94 20.56 24.46
CA ALA A 300 -29.04 20.94 23.57
C ALA A 300 -28.53 21.70 22.34
N VAL A 301 -27.62 22.67 22.53
CA VAL A 301 -26.96 23.40 21.41
C VAL A 301 -26.20 22.43 20.50
N ALA A 302 -25.41 21.50 21.05
CA ALA A 302 -24.69 20.51 20.26
C ALA A 302 -25.64 19.57 19.49
N ALA A 303 -26.78 19.19 20.08
CA ALA A 303 -27.79 18.36 19.42
C ALA A 303 -28.53 19.08 18.28
N LEU A 304 -28.69 20.41 18.38
CA LEU A 304 -29.21 21.26 17.30
C LEU A 304 -28.21 21.49 16.18
N ILE A 305 -26.91 21.33 16.43
CA ILE A 305 -25.90 21.42 15.36
C ILE A 305 -25.78 20.08 14.65
N LYS A 306 -25.76 18.96 15.40
CA LYS A 306 -25.64 17.62 14.82
C LYS A 306 -26.36 16.55 15.67
N PRO A 307 -27.24 15.71 15.08
CA PRO A 307 -27.94 14.65 15.80
C PRO A 307 -27.01 13.61 16.42
N GLN A 308 -25.79 13.46 15.88
CA GLN A 308 -24.74 12.57 16.42
C GLN A 308 -24.46 12.83 17.92
N THR A 309 -24.73 14.04 18.42
CA THR A 309 -24.67 14.39 19.85
C THR A 309 -25.49 13.45 20.74
N LEU A 310 -26.59 12.86 20.23
CA LEU A 310 -27.46 11.95 20.98
C LEU A 310 -26.75 10.67 21.43
N ILE A 311 -25.68 10.25 20.74
CA ILE A 311 -24.81 9.13 21.16
C ILE A 311 -24.24 9.39 22.56
N PHE A 312 -24.04 10.65 22.96
CA PHE A 312 -23.45 11.04 24.23
C PHE A 312 -24.47 11.26 25.36
N ALA A 313 -25.77 11.20 25.08
CA ALA A 313 -26.83 11.33 26.09
C ALA A 313 -26.66 10.39 27.30
N PRO A 314 -26.21 9.12 27.16
CA PRO A 314 -25.94 8.25 28.30
C PRO A 314 -24.94 8.83 29.32
N VAL A 315 -23.96 9.64 28.89
CA VAL A 315 -23.00 10.29 29.81
C VAL A 315 -23.73 11.27 30.74
N TRP A 316 -24.66 12.04 30.20
CA TRP A 316 -25.46 13.00 30.96
C TRP A 316 -26.47 12.28 31.88
N LEU A 317 -27.11 11.22 31.41
CA LEU A 317 -28.02 10.38 32.22
C LEU A 317 -27.30 9.70 33.40
N ILE A 318 -26.10 9.17 33.18
CA ILE A 318 -25.26 8.63 34.25
C ILE A 318 -24.92 9.72 35.27
N ALA A 319 -24.66 10.95 34.81
CA ALA A 319 -24.42 12.07 35.70
C ALA A 319 -25.66 12.47 36.53
N CYS A 320 -26.88 12.43 35.97
CA CYS A 320 -28.12 12.57 36.74
C CYS A 320 -28.17 11.58 37.90
N PHE A 321 -27.86 10.31 37.62
CA PHE A 321 -27.90 9.24 38.62
C PHE A 321 -26.90 9.48 39.77
N TYR A 322 -25.70 10.00 39.47
CA TYR A 322 -24.73 10.35 40.52
C TYR A 322 -25.12 11.57 41.36
N TYR A 323 -25.79 12.54 40.74
CA TYR A 323 -26.11 13.80 41.39
C TYR A 323 -27.24 13.65 42.42
N ARG A 324 -28.24 12.79 42.14
CA ARG A 324 -29.39 12.46 43.02
C ARG A 324 -30.16 13.69 43.55
N ASP A 325 -30.19 14.79 42.79
CA ASP A 325 -30.94 16.00 43.11
C ASP A 325 -32.05 16.20 42.06
N GLY A 326 -33.25 15.71 42.38
CA GLY A 326 -34.39 15.75 41.46
C GLY A 326 -34.76 17.16 41.01
N LYS A 327 -34.64 18.16 41.90
CA LYS A 327 -34.96 19.56 41.57
C LYS A 327 -33.94 20.13 40.57
N ARG A 328 -32.65 19.88 40.81
CA ARG A 328 -31.58 20.37 39.93
C ARG A 328 -31.57 19.66 38.57
N ILE A 329 -31.88 18.36 38.57
CA ILE A 329 -32.04 17.58 37.33
C ILE A 329 -33.22 18.12 36.52
N LEU A 330 -34.38 18.31 37.15
CA LEU A 330 -35.57 18.86 36.49
C LEU A 330 -35.29 20.26 35.94
N LYS A 331 -34.65 21.14 36.74
CA LYS A 331 -34.24 22.47 36.29
C LYS A 331 -33.32 22.43 35.07
N SER A 332 -32.39 21.48 35.04
CA SER A 332 -31.45 21.33 33.93
C SER A 332 -32.13 20.78 32.67
N LEU A 333 -33.06 19.83 32.82
CA LEU A 333 -33.91 19.36 31.74
C LEU A 333 -34.74 20.50 31.16
N LEU A 334 -35.39 21.29 32.02
CA LEU A 334 -36.16 22.46 31.60
C LEU A 334 -35.28 23.46 30.84
N TYR A 335 -34.09 23.79 31.35
CA TYR A 335 -33.18 24.70 30.63
C TYR A 335 -32.73 24.13 29.28
N GLY A 336 -32.39 22.84 29.20
CA GLY A 336 -32.02 22.19 27.95
C GLY A 336 -33.16 22.19 26.93
N ILE A 337 -34.36 21.77 27.34
CA ILE A 337 -35.56 21.72 26.48
C ILE A 337 -35.99 23.13 26.07
N SER A 338 -35.96 24.11 26.98
CA SER A 338 -36.29 25.51 26.67
C SER A 338 -35.32 26.10 25.65
N VAL A 339 -34.01 25.88 25.80
CA VAL A 339 -33.03 26.35 24.80
C VAL A 339 -33.18 25.60 23.48
N PHE A 340 -33.41 24.29 23.51
CA PHE A 340 -33.66 23.50 22.32
C PHE A 340 -34.87 24.03 21.54
N GLY A 341 -36.00 24.21 22.22
CA GLY A 341 -37.22 24.75 21.64
C GLY A 341 -37.06 26.18 21.16
N LEU A 342 -36.42 27.06 21.93
CA LEU A 342 -36.24 28.47 21.56
C LEU A 342 -35.39 28.64 20.29
N LEU A 343 -34.41 27.78 20.08
CA LEU A 343 -33.56 27.81 18.88
C LEU A 343 -34.15 27.01 17.70
N ALA A 344 -34.97 25.99 17.94
CA ALA A 344 -35.55 25.17 16.88
C ALA A 344 -36.89 25.72 16.34
N LEU A 345 -37.80 26.15 17.23
CA LEU A 345 -39.17 26.52 16.88
C LEU A 345 -39.28 27.65 15.84
N PRO A 346 -38.40 28.68 15.79
CA PRO A 346 -38.49 29.71 14.76
C PRO A 346 -38.46 29.17 13.32
N PHE A 347 -37.84 28.00 13.09
CA PHE A 347 -37.80 27.35 11.78
C PHE A 347 -39.09 26.63 11.42
N PHE A 348 -39.87 26.21 12.42
CA PHE A 348 -41.08 25.40 12.21
C PHE A 348 -42.37 26.13 12.58
N TRP A 349 -42.28 27.41 12.95
CA TRP A 349 -43.44 28.18 13.41
C TRP A 349 -44.57 28.21 12.38
N ASN A 350 -44.21 28.25 11.09
CA ASN A 350 -45.13 28.23 9.96
C ASN A 350 -45.16 26.86 9.23
N GLN A 351 -44.48 25.84 9.77
CA GLN A 351 -44.24 24.54 9.13
C GLN A 351 -44.46 23.37 10.11
N GLY A 352 -45.69 23.23 10.62
CA GLY A 352 -46.07 22.09 11.47
C GLY A 352 -45.54 22.12 12.91
N GLY A 353 -44.86 23.19 13.34
CA GLY A 353 -44.43 23.42 14.71
C GLY A 353 -43.54 22.30 15.27
N LEU A 354 -43.91 21.75 16.43
CA LEU A 354 -43.17 20.63 17.04
C LEU A 354 -43.24 19.35 16.20
N GLY A 355 -44.29 19.15 15.39
CA GLY A 355 -44.43 17.99 14.51
C GLY A 355 -43.34 17.96 13.44
N GLY A 356 -43.17 19.07 12.70
CA GLY A 356 -42.13 19.21 11.68
C GLY A 356 -40.71 19.01 12.23
N LEU A 357 -40.45 19.47 13.46
CA LEU A 357 -39.17 19.23 14.13
C LEU A 357 -38.92 17.74 14.43
N VAL A 358 -39.95 17.01 14.86
CA VAL A 358 -39.86 15.55 15.09
C VAL A 358 -39.64 14.82 13.78
N ASP A 359 -40.36 15.21 12.72
CA ASP A 359 -40.24 14.61 11.40
C ASP A 359 -38.86 14.84 10.77
N LEU A 360 -38.25 16.02 10.97
CA LEU A 360 -36.86 16.28 10.58
C LEU A 360 -35.91 15.27 11.23
N TYR A 361 -35.91 15.17 12.57
CA TYR A 361 -35.00 14.24 13.26
C TYR A 361 -35.28 12.78 12.91
N ARG A 362 -36.54 12.39 12.71
CA ARG A 362 -36.92 11.05 12.27
C ARG A 362 -36.34 10.74 10.89
N THR A 363 -36.50 11.67 9.94
CA THR A 363 -36.03 11.50 8.55
C THR A 363 -34.50 11.51 8.49
N THR A 364 -33.83 12.44 9.18
CA THR A 364 -32.37 12.48 9.26
C THR A 364 -31.79 11.19 9.87
N LEU A 365 -32.41 10.63 10.91
CA LEU A 365 -31.97 9.35 11.49
C LEU A 365 -32.28 8.14 10.60
N ALA A 366 -33.27 8.25 9.72
CA ALA A 366 -33.62 7.23 8.73
C ALA A 366 -32.67 7.23 7.52
N SER A 367 -32.05 8.38 7.20
CA SER A 367 -31.07 8.53 6.11
C SER A 367 -29.93 7.52 6.17
N TYR A 368 -29.34 7.27 5.00
CA TYR A 368 -28.21 6.36 4.76
C TYR A 368 -28.39 4.97 5.41
N PRO A 369 -29.37 4.16 4.96
CA PRO A 369 -29.72 2.89 5.58
C PRO A 369 -28.73 1.75 5.23
N TYR A 370 -27.44 1.98 5.49
CA TYR A 370 -26.35 1.06 5.16
C TYR A 370 -25.59 0.57 6.41
N ALA A 371 -24.95 -0.59 6.28
CA ALA A 371 -24.06 -1.15 7.30
C ALA A 371 -22.93 -0.16 7.64
N SER A 372 -22.31 0.43 6.62
CA SER A 372 -21.29 1.47 6.75
C SER A 372 -21.32 2.36 5.51
N VAL A 373 -20.97 3.63 5.67
CA VAL A 373 -20.84 4.60 4.57
C VAL A 373 -19.42 5.13 4.59
N ASN A 374 -18.50 4.41 3.96
CA ASN A 374 -17.07 4.74 3.92
C ASN A 374 -16.37 4.79 5.28
N ALA A 375 -17.02 4.42 6.40
CA ALA A 375 -16.33 4.26 7.66
C ALA A 375 -15.50 2.97 7.67
N PHE A 376 -14.20 3.12 7.91
CA PHE A 376 -13.25 2.00 8.09
C PHE A 376 -13.45 1.33 9.45
N ASN A 377 -14.56 0.61 9.59
CA ASN A 377 -15.03 -0.08 10.78
C ASN A 377 -15.08 -1.61 10.54
N ILE A 378 -15.72 -2.36 11.45
CA ILE A 378 -15.78 -3.83 11.31
C ILE A 378 -16.47 -4.28 10.02
N TYR A 379 -17.45 -3.53 9.50
CA TYR A 379 -18.17 -3.90 8.29
C TYR A 379 -17.28 -3.73 7.05
N ALA A 380 -16.55 -2.61 6.96
CA ALA A 380 -15.56 -2.38 5.90
C ALA A 380 -14.43 -3.43 5.91
N LEU A 381 -14.05 -3.94 7.09
CA LEU A 381 -13.06 -5.02 7.22
C LEU A 381 -13.48 -6.33 6.52
N PHE A 382 -14.78 -6.57 6.39
CA PHE A 382 -15.35 -7.75 5.72
C PHE A 382 -15.99 -7.42 4.36
N GLY A 383 -15.63 -6.26 3.78
CA GLY A 383 -16.12 -5.81 2.49
C GLY A 383 -17.61 -5.48 2.46
N GLN A 384 -18.21 -5.16 3.61
CA GLN A 384 -19.63 -4.82 3.75
C GLN A 384 -19.86 -3.29 3.76
N ASN A 385 -19.00 -2.54 3.08
CA ASN A 385 -19.21 -1.10 2.89
C ASN A 385 -20.37 -0.90 1.92
N TRP A 386 -21.29 0.03 2.20
CA TRP A 386 -22.52 0.25 1.41
C TRP A 386 -23.53 -0.92 1.36
N SER A 387 -23.33 -2.00 2.13
CA SER A 387 -24.32 -3.08 2.20
C SER A 387 -25.64 -2.60 2.84
N PRO A 388 -26.81 -2.96 2.30
CA PRO A 388 -28.11 -2.56 2.85
C PRO A 388 -28.31 -3.02 4.29
N LEU A 389 -28.98 -2.20 5.13
CA LEU A 389 -29.20 -2.51 6.55
C LEU A 389 -29.95 -3.81 6.82
N ASP A 390 -30.80 -4.22 5.89
CA ASP A 390 -31.65 -5.40 6.02
C ASP A 390 -30.98 -6.67 5.46
N ALA A 391 -29.77 -6.56 4.89
CA ALA A 391 -28.96 -7.71 4.51
C ALA A 391 -28.43 -8.46 5.75
N GLU A 392 -28.30 -9.78 5.62
CA GLU A 392 -27.80 -10.65 6.68
C GLU A 392 -26.28 -10.75 6.67
N TRP A 393 -25.68 -10.66 7.87
CA TRP A 393 -24.27 -10.91 8.11
C TRP A 393 -24.11 -11.67 9.42
N LEU A 394 -23.47 -12.84 9.38
CA LEU A 394 -23.35 -13.73 10.53
C LEU A 394 -24.73 -14.03 11.18
N PHE A 395 -25.69 -14.46 10.36
CA PHE A 395 -27.05 -14.89 10.76
C PHE A 395 -28.00 -13.80 11.29
N LEU A 396 -27.58 -12.53 11.34
CA LEU A 396 -28.41 -11.40 11.79
C LEU A 396 -28.34 -10.26 10.78
N THR A 397 -29.38 -9.44 10.70
CA THR A 397 -29.33 -8.24 9.85
C THR A 397 -28.37 -7.20 10.42
N PHE A 398 -27.78 -6.36 9.57
CA PHE A 398 -26.94 -5.25 10.03
C PHE A 398 -27.69 -4.33 11.01
N ARG A 399 -29.00 -4.10 10.79
CA ARG A 399 -29.87 -3.37 11.73
C ARG A 399 -29.81 -3.91 13.15
N VAL A 400 -29.87 -5.24 13.30
CA VAL A 400 -29.78 -5.89 14.62
C VAL A 400 -28.38 -5.75 15.21
N TRP A 401 -27.33 -5.93 14.41
CA TRP A 401 -25.95 -5.70 14.86
C TRP A 401 -25.71 -4.27 15.34
N GLY A 402 -26.25 -3.27 14.63
CA GLY A 402 -26.20 -1.87 15.03
C GLY A 402 -26.86 -1.62 16.39
N ALA A 403 -28.04 -2.22 16.63
CA ALA A 403 -28.72 -2.12 17.91
C ALA A 403 -27.93 -2.79 19.05
N ILE A 404 -27.37 -3.98 18.81
CA ILE A 404 -26.50 -4.69 19.76
C ILE A 404 -25.28 -3.84 20.11
N ALA A 405 -24.65 -3.19 19.13
CA ALA A 405 -23.50 -2.33 19.35
C ALA A 405 -23.81 -1.13 20.25
N ILE A 406 -24.96 -0.46 20.02
CA ILE A 406 -25.42 0.67 20.86
C ILE A 406 -25.69 0.20 22.29
N LEU A 407 -26.43 -0.90 22.46
CA LEU A 407 -26.72 -1.46 23.79
C LEU A 407 -25.43 -1.89 24.50
N GLY A 408 -24.51 -2.53 23.78
CA GLY A 408 -23.19 -2.92 24.27
C GLY A 408 -22.35 -1.71 24.70
N ALA A 409 -22.38 -0.61 23.93
CA ALA A 409 -21.70 0.64 24.28
C ALA A 409 -22.24 1.23 25.60
N VAL A 410 -23.57 1.34 25.73
CA VAL A 410 -24.23 1.85 26.93
C VAL A 410 -23.96 0.94 28.13
N ALA A 411 -24.05 -0.38 27.95
CA ALA A 411 -23.77 -1.35 29.00
C ALA A 411 -22.32 -1.28 29.49
N TYR A 412 -21.35 -1.20 28.57
CA TYR A 412 -19.93 -1.06 28.92
C TYR A 412 -19.65 0.24 29.67
N VAL A 413 -20.22 1.36 29.20
CA VAL A 413 -20.04 2.67 29.83
C VAL A 413 -20.72 2.75 31.20
N GLY A 414 -21.91 2.17 31.34
CA GLY A 414 -22.57 1.97 32.64
C GLY A 414 -21.72 1.12 33.58
N TYR A 415 -21.17 0.01 33.11
CA TYR A 415 -20.27 -0.84 33.90
C TYR A 415 -19.04 -0.07 34.40
N ILE A 416 -18.36 0.69 33.52
CA ILE A 416 -17.19 1.49 33.91
C ILE A 416 -17.58 2.60 34.89
N ALA A 417 -18.73 3.25 34.70
CA ALA A 417 -19.23 4.26 35.62
C ALA A 417 -19.43 3.64 37.02
N PHE A 418 -20.27 2.62 37.14
CA PHE A 418 -20.71 2.10 38.44
C PHE A 418 -19.67 1.28 39.21
N ARG A 419 -18.56 0.85 38.59
CA ARG A 419 -17.50 0.08 39.27
C ARG A 419 -16.56 0.90 40.14
N LYS A 420 -16.60 2.23 40.10
CA LYS A 420 -15.82 3.09 40.99
C LYS A 420 -16.40 3.08 42.42
N LYS A 421 -15.99 2.10 43.24
CA LYS A 421 -16.22 2.13 44.71
C LYS A 421 -15.14 2.99 45.38
N GLY A 422 -15.54 4.12 45.95
CA GLY A 422 -14.72 4.97 46.82
C GLY A 422 -14.89 6.47 46.57
N GLN A 423 -15.57 7.14 47.52
CA GLN A 423 -15.63 8.58 47.80
C GLN A 423 -16.00 9.55 46.66
N GLY A 424 -17.26 9.99 46.68
CA GLY A 424 -17.67 11.29 46.14
C GLY A 424 -18.34 11.27 44.76
N ARG A 425 -19.27 12.21 44.58
CA ARG A 425 -19.96 12.59 43.34
C ARG A 425 -18.97 13.09 42.28
N ASP A 426 -18.07 12.25 41.80
CA ASP A 426 -16.95 12.61 40.93
C ASP A 426 -17.18 12.15 39.48
N LEU A 427 -17.51 13.12 38.62
CA LEU A 427 -17.80 12.95 37.19
C LEU A 427 -16.53 12.92 36.32
N SER A 428 -15.36 12.69 36.93
CA SER A 428 -14.06 12.69 36.27
C SER A 428 -13.83 11.60 35.22
N ASN A 429 -14.72 10.64 35.08
CA ASN A 429 -14.67 9.65 34.01
C ASN A 429 -15.45 10.08 32.75
N SER A 430 -16.18 11.21 32.77
CA SER A 430 -17.10 11.60 31.70
C SER A 430 -16.43 11.66 30.31
N TYR A 431 -15.19 12.16 30.20
CA TYR A 431 -14.47 12.15 28.91
C TYR A 431 -14.17 10.74 28.41
N PHE A 432 -13.82 9.80 29.30
CA PHE A 432 -13.60 8.42 28.91
C PHE A 432 -14.91 7.73 28.53
N LEU A 433 -16.00 7.98 29.27
CA LEU A 433 -17.32 7.44 28.96
C LEU A 433 -17.78 7.92 27.57
N ALA A 434 -17.67 9.22 27.30
CA ALA A 434 -17.97 9.81 25.99
C ALA A 434 -17.11 9.20 24.87
N MET A 435 -15.79 9.09 25.09
CA MET A 435 -14.88 8.48 24.12
C MET A 435 -15.26 7.03 23.85
N ALA A 436 -15.59 6.26 24.89
CA ALA A 436 -15.96 4.86 24.75
C ALA A 436 -17.26 4.68 23.95
N LEU A 437 -18.28 5.52 24.16
CA LEU A 437 -19.52 5.48 23.38
C LEU A 437 -19.23 5.68 21.89
N ILE A 438 -18.56 6.76 21.52
CA ILE A 438 -18.34 7.08 20.10
C ILE A 438 -17.42 6.05 19.42
N VAL A 439 -16.39 5.54 20.11
CA VAL A 439 -15.49 4.53 19.54
C VAL A 439 -16.22 3.20 19.34
N ILE A 440 -17.01 2.73 20.31
CA ILE A 440 -17.75 1.47 20.19
C ILE A 440 -18.79 1.58 19.07
N VAL A 441 -19.56 2.68 19.04
CA VAL A 441 -20.59 2.90 18.01
C VAL A 441 -19.96 3.07 16.63
N PHE A 442 -18.83 3.76 16.50
CA PHE A 442 -18.14 3.89 15.22
C PHE A 442 -17.63 2.55 14.69
N VAL A 443 -17.00 1.74 15.54
CA VAL A 443 -16.34 0.49 15.11
C VAL A 443 -17.34 -0.66 14.91
N LEU A 444 -18.40 -0.73 15.72
CA LEU A 444 -19.36 -1.85 15.72
C LEU A 444 -20.78 -1.46 15.28
N GLY A 445 -21.14 -0.18 15.32
CA GLY A 445 -22.47 0.30 14.96
C GLY A 445 -22.63 0.56 13.46
N THR A 446 -23.87 0.53 12.98
CA THR A 446 -24.23 0.77 11.56
C THR A 446 -24.45 2.24 11.25
N LYS A 447 -24.63 2.59 9.96
CA LYS A 447 -24.85 3.98 9.49
C LYS A 447 -23.70 4.94 9.85
N MET A 448 -22.47 4.43 9.90
CA MET A 448 -21.30 5.21 10.27
C MET A 448 -20.63 5.81 9.04
N HIS A 449 -20.24 7.08 9.13
CA HIS A 449 -19.42 7.78 8.13
C HIS A 449 -17.95 7.88 8.54
N GLU A 450 -17.05 8.03 7.57
CA GLU A 450 -15.60 8.15 7.73
C GLU A 450 -15.16 9.21 8.74
N ARG A 451 -15.96 10.26 8.93
CA ARG A 451 -15.69 11.38 9.85
C ARG A 451 -16.16 11.17 11.29
N TYR A 452 -16.98 10.16 11.57
CA TYR A 452 -17.70 10.06 12.85
C TYR A 452 -16.82 9.72 14.07
N LEU A 453 -15.60 9.19 13.87
CA LEU A 453 -14.65 8.93 14.95
C LEU A 453 -13.91 10.21 15.43
N PHE A 454 -14.06 11.35 14.73
CA PHE A 454 -13.44 12.64 15.08
C PHE A 454 -13.52 13.03 16.58
N PRO A 455 -14.65 12.88 17.30
CA PRO A 455 -14.73 13.22 18.72
C PRO A 455 -13.76 12.44 19.62
N ALA A 456 -13.31 11.24 19.22
CA ALA A 456 -12.36 10.45 20.00
C ALA A 456 -10.99 11.16 20.15
N LEU A 457 -10.60 11.98 19.16
CA LEU A 457 -9.33 12.72 19.15
C LEU A 457 -9.25 13.69 20.34
N ILE A 458 -10.25 14.56 20.48
CA ILE A 458 -10.29 15.54 21.57
C ILE A 458 -10.54 14.88 22.93
N LEU A 459 -11.45 13.90 22.98
CA LEU A 459 -11.84 13.24 24.23
C LEU A 459 -10.67 12.45 24.83
N SER A 460 -9.83 11.82 24.00
CA SER A 460 -8.64 11.12 24.47
C SER A 460 -7.60 12.04 25.13
N LEU A 461 -7.41 13.27 24.62
CA LEU A 461 -6.54 14.28 25.23
C LEU A 461 -7.11 14.80 26.57
N PHE A 462 -8.39 15.12 26.62
CA PHE A 462 -9.03 15.57 27.88
C PHE A 462 -9.02 14.47 28.95
N CYS A 463 -9.28 13.23 28.53
CA CYS A 463 -9.15 12.04 29.37
C CYS A 463 -7.71 11.88 29.90
N PHE A 464 -6.70 12.07 29.05
CA PHE A 464 -5.29 12.08 29.48
C PHE A 464 -4.98 13.20 30.48
N ILE A 465 -5.42 14.44 30.23
CA ILE A 465 -5.15 15.58 31.12
C ILE A 465 -5.71 15.32 32.52
N GLN A 466 -6.86 14.65 32.61
CA GLN A 466 -7.52 14.34 33.87
C GLN A 466 -6.92 13.13 34.59
N ILE A 467 -6.76 11.99 33.91
CA ILE A 467 -6.32 10.72 34.52
C ILE A 467 -4.80 10.65 34.64
N LYS A 468 -4.08 11.35 33.76
CA LYS A 468 -2.62 11.37 33.66
C LYS A 468 -2.00 10.02 33.32
N ASP A 469 -2.77 9.09 32.73
CA ASP A 469 -2.26 7.80 32.25
C ASP A 469 -1.67 7.92 30.84
N ARG A 470 -0.36 7.67 30.70
CA ARG A 470 0.36 7.83 29.43
C ARG A 470 -0.19 6.97 28.28
N ARG A 471 -0.93 5.89 28.57
CA ARG A 471 -1.48 4.98 27.56
C ARG A 471 -2.62 5.61 26.77
N LEU A 472 -3.28 6.62 27.33
CA LEU A 472 -4.32 7.39 26.64
C LEU A 472 -3.75 8.23 25.49
N LEU A 473 -2.49 8.68 25.61
CA LEU A 473 -1.79 9.31 24.49
C LEU A 473 -1.53 8.33 23.33
N THR A 474 -1.44 7.02 23.62
CA THR A 474 -1.36 5.99 22.57
C THR A 474 -2.68 5.84 21.84
N LEU A 475 -3.82 5.92 22.53
CA LEU A 475 -5.14 5.97 21.89
C LEU A 475 -5.30 7.22 21.03
N PHE A 476 -4.94 8.39 21.56
CA PHE A 476 -4.93 9.65 20.79
C PHE A 476 -4.15 9.49 19.48
N MET A 477 -2.91 8.97 19.58
CA MET A 477 -2.04 8.75 18.44
C MET A 477 -2.65 7.78 17.42
N GLY A 478 -3.19 6.65 17.90
CA GLY A 478 -3.84 5.65 17.05
C GLY A 478 -5.04 6.20 16.31
N PHE A 479 -5.99 6.80 17.03
CA PHE A 479 -7.18 7.41 16.43
C PHE A 479 -6.83 8.58 15.52
N SER A 480 -5.77 9.33 15.78
CA SER A 480 -5.30 10.40 14.88
C SER A 480 -4.89 9.87 13.52
N ILE A 481 -4.12 8.78 13.49
CA ILE A 481 -3.69 8.16 12.23
C ILE A 481 -4.90 7.53 11.53
N THR A 482 -5.68 6.70 12.22
CA THR A 482 -6.77 5.96 11.56
C THR A 482 -7.86 6.91 11.08
N GLN A 483 -8.17 7.96 11.85
CA GLN A 483 -9.12 8.98 11.42
C GLN A 483 -8.61 9.76 10.21
N TYR A 484 -7.34 10.16 10.19
CA TYR A 484 -6.76 10.87 9.05
C TYR A 484 -6.74 10.00 7.79
N VAL A 485 -6.30 8.74 7.89
CA VAL A 485 -6.28 7.81 6.75
C VAL A 485 -7.69 7.61 6.22
N ASN A 486 -8.66 7.36 7.09
CA ASN A 486 -10.06 7.16 6.71
C ASN A 486 -10.61 8.38 5.97
N THR A 487 -10.54 9.57 6.57
CA THR A 487 -11.10 10.78 5.94
C THR A 487 -10.35 11.23 4.70
N ALA A 488 -9.01 11.23 4.71
CA ALA A 488 -8.24 11.71 3.56
C ALA A 488 -8.29 10.74 2.38
N TYR A 489 -8.36 9.43 2.63
CA TYR A 489 -8.47 8.44 1.55
C TYR A 489 -9.86 8.49 0.92
N VAL A 490 -10.92 8.56 1.73
CA VAL A 490 -12.29 8.71 1.25
C VAL A 490 -12.45 10.03 0.47
N LEU A 491 -11.96 11.16 0.99
CA LEU A 491 -12.04 12.44 0.30
C LEU A 491 -11.40 12.40 -1.09
N LYS A 492 -10.24 11.74 -1.25
CA LYS A 492 -9.62 11.58 -2.55
C LYS A 492 -10.45 10.74 -3.53
N HIS A 493 -11.10 9.67 -3.06
CA HIS A 493 -11.99 8.86 -3.90
C HIS A 493 -13.24 9.63 -4.29
N LEU A 494 -13.87 10.32 -3.33
CA LEU A 494 -15.05 11.12 -3.58
C LEU A 494 -14.80 12.25 -4.59
N ASN A 495 -13.60 12.85 -4.56
CA ASN A 495 -13.19 13.85 -5.56
C ASN A 495 -12.93 13.26 -6.97
N LEU A 496 -12.89 11.92 -7.10
CA LEU A 496 -12.87 11.20 -8.38
C LEU A 496 -14.25 10.62 -8.73
N GLY A 497 -15.30 10.97 -8.00
CA GLY A 497 -16.66 10.46 -8.23
C GLY A 497 -16.87 9.01 -7.79
N ILE A 498 -15.92 8.40 -7.07
CA ILE A 498 -15.99 6.98 -6.66
C ILE A 498 -15.94 6.83 -5.14
N SER A 499 -16.42 5.70 -4.62
CA SER A 499 -16.19 5.30 -3.23
C SER A 499 -15.04 4.30 -3.12
N PRO A 500 -14.27 4.28 -2.02
CA PRO A 500 -13.25 3.28 -1.81
C PRO A 500 -13.84 1.86 -1.87
N GLN A 501 -13.26 1.02 -2.72
CA GLN A 501 -13.56 -0.40 -2.74
C GLN A 501 -12.88 -1.13 -1.57
N THR A 502 -13.14 -2.42 -1.44
CA THR A 502 -12.47 -3.23 -0.41
C THR A 502 -11.03 -3.51 -0.82
N ASP A 503 -10.13 -2.61 -0.45
CA ASP A 503 -8.69 -2.71 -0.69
C ASP A 503 -7.87 -2.84 0.60
N GLY A 504 -6.56 -3.06 0.45
CA GLY A 504 -5.64 -3.24 1.58
C GLY A 504 -5.56 -2.05 2.53
N ILE A 505 -5.81 -0.82 2.10
CA ILE A 505 -5.81 0.38 2.95
C ILE A 505 -7.06 0.38 3.82
N VAL A 506 -8.22 0.12 3.23
CA VAL A 506 -9.49 -0.03 3.95
C VAL A 506 -9.38 -1.14 5.00
N LEU A 507 -8.85 -2.31 4.61
CA LEU A 507 -8.68 -3.46 5.50
C LEU A 507 -7.72 -3.17 6.67
N ILE A 508 -6.53 -2.63 6.40
CA ILE A 508 -5.54 -2.32 7.45
C ILE A 508 -6.06 -1.27 8.42
N CYS A 509 -6.66 -0.19 7.91
CA CYS A 509 -7.17 0.88 8.76
C CYS A 509 -8.35 0.38 9.62
N SER A 510 -9.26 -0.41 9.04
CA SER A 510 -10.38 -1.04 9.76
C SER A 510 -9.88 -1.99 10.86
N LEU A 511 -8.90 -2.84 10.56
CA LEU A 511 -8.27 -3.72 11.56
C LEU A 511 -7.59 -2.92 12.68
N ALA A 512 -6.91 -1.81 12.34
CA ALA A 512 -6.30 -0.93 13.33
C ALA A 512 -7.35 -0.29 14.25
N ASN A 513 -8.51 0.14 13.72
CA ASN A 513 -9.63 0.66 14.51
C ASN A 513 -10.20 -0.40 15.46
N VAL A 514 -10.37 -1.65 15.01
CA VAL A 514 -10.78 -2.77 15.89
C VAL A 514 -9.74 -3.02 16.99
N ALA A 515 -8.45 -3.01 16.67
CA ALA A 515 -7.38 -3.19 17.65
C ALA A 515 -7.34 -2.04 18.68
N LEU A 516 -7.57 -0.80 18.24
CA LEU A 516 -7.65 0.38 19.12
C LEU A 516 -8.89 0.33 20.02
N LEU A 517 -10.03 -0.15 19.53
CA LEU A 517 -11.22 -0.43 20.34
C LEU A 517 -10.89 -1.46 21.44
N VAL A 518 -10.32 -2.60 21.09
CA VAL A 518 -9.94 -3.64 22.07
C VAL A 518 -8.96 -3.09 23.10
N TYR A 519 -7.97 -2.32 22.66
CA TYR A 519 -7.02 -1.67 23.56
C TYR A 519 -7.70 -0.65 24.48
N MET A 520 -8.63 0.16 23.97
CA MET A 520 -9.40 1.12 24.77
C MET A 520 -10.26 0.42 25.82
N VAL A 521 -10.94 -0.68 25.46
CA VAL A 521 -11.74 -1.49 26.41
C VAL A 521 -10.84 -2.07 27.50
N TYR A 522 -9.69 -2.63 27.13
CA TYR A 522 -8.68 -3.09 28.08
C TYR A 522 -8.19 -1.95 29.00
N LEU A 523 -7.93 -0.76 28.46
CA LEU A 523 -7.50 0.39 29.26
C LEU A 523 -8.58 0.86 30.23
N GLY A 524 -9.83 0.93 29.79
CA GLY A 524 -10.96 1.28 30.67
C GLY A 524 -11.06 0.32 31.84
N PHE A 525 -10.96 -0.98 31.57
CA PHE A 525 -10.94 -2.00 32.61
C PHE A 525 -9.71 -1.86 33.54
N ASP A 526 -8.51 -1.68 33.01
CA ASP A 526 -7.29 -1.60 33.82
C ASP A 526 -7.24 -0.31 34.69
N ILE A 527 -7.70 0.82 34.15
CA ILE A 527 -7.72 2.11 34.84
C ILE A 527 -8.86 2.19 35.86
N TYR A 528 -10.10 1.87 35.48
CA TYR A 528 -11.26 2.12 36.33
C TYR A 528 -11.68 0.93 37.19
N VAL A 529 -11.42 -0.31 36.74
CA VAL A 529 -11.76 -1.53 37.50
C VAL A 529 -10.57 -2.02 38.30
N LYS A 530 -9.40 -2.21 37.66
CA LYS A 530 -8.17 -2.64 38.36
C LYS A 530 -7.44 -1.51 39.07
N LYS A 531 -7.82 -0.25 38.86
CA LYS A 531 -7.22 0.95 39.48
C LYS A 531 -5.71 1.08 39.21
N ARG A 532 -5.23 0.58 38.07
CA ARG A 532 -3.82 0.63 37.68
C ARG A 532 -3.57 1.79 36.73
N ILE A 533 -3.18 2.93 37.29
CA ILE A 533 -2.77 4.10 36.52
C ILE A 533 -1.26 4.03 36.25
N LYS A 534 -0.86 4.25 35.00
CA LYS A 534 0.55 4.33 34.58
C LYS A 534 0.88 5.78 34.23
N PRO A 535 1.35 6.58 35.21
CA PRO A 535 1.65 7.98 34.97
C PRO A 535 2.79 8.14 33.95
N LEU A 536 2.90 9.36 33.43
CA LEU A 536 3.96 9.70 32.50
C LEU A 536 5.33 9.63 33.23
N LYS A 537 6.12 8.61 32.91
CA LYS A 537 7.43 8.38 33.52
C LYS A 537 8.43 9.44 33.05
N LEU A 538 8.67 10.43 33.92
CA LEU A 538 9.72 11.44 33.78
C LEU A 538 11.10 10.78 33.88
N TRP A 539 12.04 11.27 33.08
CA TRP A 539 13.43 10.83 33.15
C TRP A 539 14.11 11.64 34.26
N THR A 540 14.56 10.95 35.32
CA THR A 540 15.43 11.56 36.33
C THR A 540 16.87 11.59 35.84
N ASP A 541 17.66 12.51 36.36
CA ASP A 541 19.10 12.57 36.05
C ASP A 541 19.82 11.29 36.47
N ALA A 542 19.37 10.63 37.54
CA ALA A 542 19.86 9.32 37.97
C ALA A 542 19.55 8.20 36.95
N GLU A 543 18.34 8.14 36.40
CA GLU A 543 18.01 7.18 35.34
C GLU A 543 18.77 7.44 34.05
N GLN A 544 19.02 8.71 33.73
CA GLN A 544 19.83 9.11 32.59
C GLN A 544 21.29 8.65 32.79
N ARG A 545 21.87 8.89 33.97
CA ARG A 545 23.20 8.37 34.35
C ARG A 545 23.26 6.85 34.28
N PHE A 546 22.23 6.14 34.75
CA PHE A 546 22.16 4.69 34.66
C PHE A 546 22.15 4.20 33.20
N LYS A 547 21.35 4.82 32.32
CA LYS A 547 21.34 4.49 30.89
C LYS A 547 22.67 4.81 30.21
N ASP A 548 23.29 5.93 30.57
CA ASP A 548 24.58 6.33 30.04
C ASP A 548 25.66 5.34 30.50
N ARG A 549 25.68 4.95 31.78
CA ARG A 549 26.53 3.87 32.31
C ARG A 549 26.30 2.57 31.54
N ALA A 550 25.06 2.14 31.33
CA ALA A 550 24.76 0.93 30.56
C ALA A 550 25.24 0.99 29.09
N LEU A 551 25.13 2.15 28.44
CA LEU A 551 25.65 2.36 27.09
C LEU A 551 27.19 2.32 27.05
N LEU A 552 27.84 2.94 28.04
CA LEU A 552 29.28 3.02 28.15
C LEU A 552 29.91 1.70 28.59
N THR A 553 29.31 0.98 29.54
CA THR A 553 29.68 -0.40 29.87
C THR A 553 29.56 -1.29 28.63
N GLY A 554 28.48 -1.13 27.85
CA GLY A 554 28.33 -1.82 26.58
C GLY A 554 29.47 -1.50 25.60
N LEU A 555 29.87 -0.22 25.50
CA LEU A 555 30.98 0.28 24.67
C LEU A 555 32.35 -0.29 25.08
N SER A 556 32.62 -0.30 26.38
CA SER A 556 33.91 -0.68 26.99
C SER A 556 34.05 -2.18 27.29
N SER A 557 32.95 -2.94 27.31
CA SER A 557 33.02 -4.40 27.45
C SER A 557 33.89 -4.96 26.33
N PRO A 558 34.87 -5.85 26.63
CA PRO A 558 35.53 -6.65 25.61
C PRO A 558 34.41 -7.23 24.78
N ALA A 559 34.45 -6.99 23.48
CA ALA A 559 33.46 -7.57 22.62
C ALA A 559 33.45 -9.06 22.94
N ASP A 560 32.27 -9.67 22.94
CA ASP A 560 32.19 -11.06 22.54
C ASP A 560 32.57 -11.12 21.04
N ASP A 561 33.77 -10.65 20.70
CA ASP A 561 34.46 -10.82 19.42
C ASP A 561 34.72 -12.30 19.21
N SER A 562 34.71 -13.08 20.30
CA SER A 562 34.52 -14.52 20.28
C SER A 562 33.24 -14.89 19.50
N GLY A 563 32.11 -14.21 19.65
CA GLY A 563 30.87 -14.49 18.94
C GLY A 563 30.92 -14.23 17.42
N THR A 564 31.47 -13.10 16.98
CA THR A 564 31.54 -12.72 15.55
C THR A 564 32.69 -13.43 14.80
N SER A 565 33.85 -13.59 15.44
CA SER A 565 34.97 -14.39 14.96
C SER A 565 34.63 -15.89 14.94
N LYS A 566 34.02 -16.44 16.00
CA LYS A 566 33.54 -17.84 16.03
C LYS A 566 32.43 -18.06 14.99
N ARG A 567 31.52 -17.11 14.74
CA ARG A 567 30.46 -17.27 13.71
C ARG A 567 31.03 -17.35 12.30
N PHE A 568 32.10 -16.63 11.97
CA PHE A 568 32.77 -16.74 10.66
C PHE A 568 33.68 -17.96 10.58
N SER A 569 34.29 -18.38 11.69
CA SER A 569 35.01 -19.67 11.77
C SER A 569 34.07 -20.87 11.59
N VAL A 570 32.77 -20.72 11.86
CA VAL A 570 31.78 -21.78 11.62
C VAL A 570 31.66 -22.10 10.12
N LEU A 571 31.62 -21.12 9.21
CA LEU A 571 31.57 -21.37 7.75
C LEU A 571 32.84 -22.06 7.20
N LYS A 572 33.97 -21.97 7.92
CA LYS A 572 35.20 -22.70 7.57
C LYS A 572 35.19 -24.17 8.03
N ARG A 573 34.15 -24.62 8.76
CA ARG A 573 34.07 -26.01 9.22
C ARG A 573 33.60 -26.91 8.08
N ALA A 574 34.34 -27.99 7.80
CA ALA A 574 33.98 -28.99 6.79
C ALA A 574 32.54 -29.51 6.93
N LYS A 575 32.01 -29.59 8.16
CA LYS A 575 30.62 -30.01 8.41
C LYS A 575 29.57 -29.05 7.84
N GLU A 576 29.84 -27.74 7.75
CA GLU A 576 28.88 -26.81 7.11
C GLU A 576 28.82 -27.07 5.60
N TRP A 577 29.98 -27.25 4.96
CA TRP A 577 30.07 -27.56 3.53
C TRP A 577 29.38 -28.87 3.17
N LYS A 578 29.40 -29.88 4.04
CA LYS A 578 28.65 -31.13 3.83
C LYS A 578 27.13 -30.91 3.78
N TRP A 579 26.57 -30.19 4.76
CA TRP A 579 25.13 -29.92 4.79
C TRP A 579 24.69 -29.01 3.65
N MET A 580 25.44 -27.93 3.43
CA MET A 580 25.18 -26.99 2.35
C MET A 580 25.30 -27.66 0.98
N GLY A 581 26.33 -28.47 0.77
CA GLY A 581 26.55 -29.24 -0.45
C GLY A 581 25.46 -30.29 -0.68
N LEU A 582 25.01 -30.99 0.35
CA LEU A 582 23.89 -31.95 0.24
C LEU A 582 22.59 -31.25 -0.16
N ILE A 583 22.23 -30.15 0.50
CA ILE A 583 21.01 -29.39 0.18
C ILE A 583 21.09 -28.85 -1.25
N LEU A 584 22.24 -28.28 -1.63
CA LEU A 584 22.45 -27.73 -2.96
C LEU A 584 22.38 -28.82 -4.04
N LEU A 585 23.00 -29.97 -3.81
CA LEU A 585 22.98 -31.10 -4.74
C LEU A 585 21.56 -31.64 -4.93
N LEU A 586 20.81 -31.83 -3.84
CA LEU A 586 19.42 -32.28 -3.92
C LEU A 586 18.53 -31.26 -4.63
N TYR A 587 18.70 -29.96 -4.34
CA TYR A 587 17.95 -28.90 -5.01
C TYR A 587 18.29 -28.85 -6.50
N LEU A 588 19.57 -28.87 -6.88
CA LEU A 588 20.00 -28.84 -8.29
C LEU A 588 19.48 -30.06 -9.05
N ALA A 589 19.47 -31.25 -8.44
CA ALA A 589 18.91 -32.44 -9.07
C ALA A 589 17.42 -32.26 -9.42
N VAL A 590 16.64 -31.61 -8.55
CA VAL A 590 15.21 -31.35 -8.77
C VAL A 590 14.98 -30.15 -9.69
N ALA A 591 15.78 -29.09 -9.58
CA ALA A 591 15.62 -27.85 -10.34
C ALA A 591 16.08 -27.98 -11.81
N LEU A 592 17.15 -28.75 -12.05
CA LEU A 592 17.65 -29.02 -13.41
C LEU A 592 16.87 -30.13 -14.12
N PHE A 593 16.11 -30.95 -13.38
CA PHE A 593 15.26 -31.95 -13.98
C PHE A 593 14.23 -31.28 -14.90
N GLN A 594 14.19 -31.70 -16.17
CA GLN A 594 13.32 -31.13 -17.21
C GLN A 594 13.30 -29.60 -17.24
N LEU A 595 14.46 -28.94 -17.06
CA LEU A 595 14.52 -27.48 -17.08
C LEU A 595 14.11 -26.88 -18.43
N GLY A 596 14.51 -27.54 -19.51
CA GLY A 596 14.17 -27.17 -20.88
C GLY A 596 14.92 -28.06 -21.86
N SER A 597 14.47 -28.07 -23.11
CA SER A 597 15.18 -28.74 -24.21
C SER A 597 16.55 -28.09 -24.44
N THR A 598 17.57 -28.93 -24.68
CA THR A 598 18.89 -28.49 -25.17
C THR A 598 18.97 -28.48 -26.69
N ARG A 599 17.82 -28.67 -27.37
CA ARG A 599 17.68 -28.70 -28.83
C ARG A 599 16.63 -27.68 -29.21
N ALA A 600 16.98 -26.81 -30.14
CA ALA A 600 16.09 -25.91 -30.85
C ALA A 600 16.82 -25.44 -32.12
N PRO A 601 16.08 -25.01 -33.15
CA PRO A 601 16.67 -24.35 -34.32
C PRO A 601 17.59 -23.18 -33.92
N GLN A 602 18.71 -23.04 -34.62
CA GLN A 602 19.75 -22.02 -34.41
C GLN A 602 19.90 -21.08 -35.61
N THR A 603 19.64 -21.54 -36.83
CA THR A 603 19.61 -20.69 -38.03
C THR A 603 18.27 -19.94 -38.12
N ALA A 604 18.26 -18.81 -38.82
CA ALA A 604 17.05 -18.02 -39.01
C ALA A 604 17.00 -17.49 -40.45
N TRP A 605 15.90 -17.80 -41.14
CA TRP A 605 15.55 -17.18 -42.41
C TRP A 605 14.79 -15.87 -42.14
N THR A 606 15.24 -14.79 -42.79
CA THR A 606 14.57 -13.48 -42.77
C THR A 606 14.20 -13.13 -44.21
N PRO A 607 12.91 -12.93 -44.53
CA PRO A 607 12.49 -12.61 -45.88
C PRO A 607 13.14 -11.33 -46.42
N GLU A 608 13.82 -11.43 -47.57
CA GLU A 608 14.34 -10.27 -48.29
C GLU A 608 13.23 -9.65 -49.18
N PRO A 609 13.28 -8.33 -49.48
CA PRO A 609 12.25 -7.66 -50.28
C PRO A 609 12.02 -8.24 -51.69
N ASP A 610 13.02 -8.92 -52.25
CA ASP A 610 13.04 -9.58 -53.54
C ASP A 610 12.64 -11.08 -53.49
N GLU A 611 12.67 -11.71 -52.31
CA GLU A 611 12.30 -13.12 -52.10
C GLU A 611 10.79 -13.25 -51.76
N SER A 612 9.93 -12.90 -52.71
CA SER A 612 8.47 -12.81 -52.48
C SER A 612 7.75 -14.15 -52.30
N SER A 613 8.24 -15.24 -52.90
CA SER A 613 7.70 -16.59 -52.71
C SER A 613 8.63 -17.72 -53.18
N PHE A 614 8.56 -18.86 -52.51
CA PHE A 614 9.28 -20.10 -52.85
C PHE A 614 8.41 -21.32 -52.55
N TYR A 615 8.80 -22.51 -53.04
CA TYR A 615 8.11 -23.76 -52.71
C TYR A 615 9.07 -24.91 -52.46
N VAL A 616 8.63 -25.88 -51.66
CA VAL A 616 9.39 -27.09 -51.29
C VAL A 616 8.81 -28.33 -51.97
N ASP A 617 9.66 -29.29 -52.36
CA ASP A 617 9.29 -30.60 -52.92
C ASP A 617 9.57 -31.72 -51.91
N PHE A 618 8.55 -32.52 -51.58
CA PHE A 618 8.67 -33.71 -50.72
C PHE A 618 9.12 -34.97 -51.47
N GLY A 619 9.31 -34.89 -52.79
CA GLY A 619 9.70 -36.00 -53.68
C GLY A 619 8.51 -36.82 -54.18
N ASP A 620 7.56 -37.14 -53.30
CA ASP A 620 6.33 -37.89 -53.58
C ASP A 620 5.12 -37.20 -52.94
N THR A 621 3.90 -37.53 -53.39
CA THR A 621 2.67 -37.09 -52.72
C THR A 621 2.55 -37.76 -51.34
N ARG A 622 2.52 -36.94 -50.28
CA ARG A 622 2.41 -37.36 -48.87
C ARG A 622 1.08 -36.92 -48.28
N ARG A 623 0.54 -37.67 -47.31
CA ARG A 623 -0.69 -37.28 -46.61
C ARG A 623 -0.32 -36.55 -45.33
N LEU A 624 -0.27 -35.23 -45.40
CA LEU A 624 0.11 -34.37 -44.28
C LEU A 624 -1.02 -34.34 -43.23
N GLU A 625 -0.63 -34.23 -41.96
CA GLU A 625 -1.51 -34.06 -40.78
C GLU A 625 -1.30 -32.69 -40.12
N GLN A 626 -0.06 -32.20 -40.07
CA GLN A 626 0.25 -30.90 -39.48
C GLN A 626 1.56 -30.31 -40.05
N VAL A 627 1.68 -28.98 -39.96
CA VAL A 627 2.92 -28.23 -40.15
C VAL A 627 3.28 -27.56 -38.83
N ASN A 628 4.54 -27.73 -38.41
CA ASN A 628 5.08 -27.05 -37.24
C ASN A 628 6.08 -25.99 -37.68
N ILE A 629 5.96 -24.79 -37.11
CA ILE A 629 6.74 -23.61 -37.46
C ILE A 629 7.38 -23.09 -36.18
N PHE A 630 8.69 -22.88 -36.19
CA PHE A 630 9.41 -22.27 -35.07
C PHE A 630 9.64 -20.78 -35.36
N GLY A 631 8.95 -19.93 -34.60
CA GLY A 631 8.99 -18.48 -34.78
C GLY A 631 10.28 -17.85 -34.28
N GLY A 632 10.85 -16.95 -35.07
CA GLY A 632 12.01 -16.12 -34.73
C GLY A 632 11.60 -14.80 -34.09
N THR A 633 12.15 -13.69 -34.58
CA THR A 633 11.88 -12.34 -34.04
C THR A 633 11.21 -11.45 -35.07
N GLY A 634 10.39 -10.51 -34.62
CA GLY A 634 9.75 -9.49 -35.48
C GLY A 634 8.24 -9.69 -35.60
N THR A 635 7.65 -9.06 -36.61
CA THR A 635 6.20 -9.12 -36.88
C THR A 635 5.98 -9.13 -38.38
N GLY A 636 5.11 -10.00 -38.86
CA GLY A 636 4.75 -10.07 -40.27
C GLY A 636 3.82 -11.22 -40.59
N LYS A 637 3.60 -11.46 -41.88
CA LYS A 637 2.62 -12.43 -42.36
C LYS A 637 3.13 -13.15 -43.59
N PHE A 638 2.79 -14.42 -43.68
CA PHE A 638 2.98 -15.20 -44.88
C PHE A 638 1.82 -16.16 -45.09
N LYS A 639 1.66 -16.59 -46.34
CA LYS A 639 0.67 -17.56 -46.77
C LYS A 639 1.37 -18.86 -47.15
N LEU A 640 0.87 -19.98 -46.63
CA LEU A 640 1.29 -21.33 -47.00
C LEU A 640 0.23 -21.98 -47.87
N GLU A 641 0.60 -22.45 -49.06
CA GLU A 641 -0.30 -23.10 -50.02
C GLU A 641 0.27 -24.46 -50.42
N PHE A 642 -0.56 -25.37 -50.90
CA PHE A 642 -0.16 -26.76 -51.15
C PHE A 642 -0.58 -27.22 -52.55
N GLY A 643 0.19 -28.13 -53.15
CA GLY A 643 -0.07 -28.59 -54.51
C GLY A 643 0.47 -29.99 -54.80
N SER A 644 -0.04 -30.60 -55.88
CA SER A 644 0.37 -31.95 -56.33
C SER A 644 1.34 -31.92 -57.51
N ASP A 645 1.29 -30.89 -58.37
CA ASP A 645 2.05 -30.80 -59.62
C ASP A 645 2.95 -29.56 -59.74
N GLY A 646 2.98 -28.69 -58.71
CA GLY A 646 3.81 -27.49 -58.66
C GLY A 646 3.28 -26.30 -59.47
N SER A 647 2.11 -26.44 -60.11
CA SER A 647 1.49 -25.39 -60.93
C SER A 647 0.16 -24.88 -60.36
N VAL A 648 -0.60 -25.76 -59.70
CA VAL A 648 -1.86 -25.43 -59.02
C VAL A 648 -1.64 -25.42 -57.50
N TRP A 649 -2.03 -24.33 -56.85
CA TRP A 649 -1.90 -24.10 -55.41
C TRP A 649 -3.29 -24.03 -54.76
N GLU A 650 -3.52 -24.88 -53.76
CA GLU A 650 -4.77 -25.05 -53.05
C GLU A 650 -4.54 -24.95 -51.54
N HIS A 651 -5.63 -24.95 -50.75
CA HIS A 651 -5.60 -24.96 -49.29
C HIS A 651 -4.73 -23.86 -48.64
N PRO A 652 -5.01 -22.56 -48.90
CA PRO A 652 -4.22 -21.48 -48.32
C PRO A 652 -4.39 -21.43 -46.80
N LEU A 653 -3.26 -21.39 -46.09
CA LEU A 653 -3.15 -21.15 -44.66
C LEU A 653 -2.43 -19.80 -44.46
N GLU A 654 -3.12 -18.83 -43.88
CA GLU A 654 -2.52 -17.55 -43.50
C GLU A 654 -1.91 -17.65 -42.10
N VAL A 655 -0.61 -17.38 -42.01
CA VAL A 655 0.13 -17.41 -40.76
C VAL A 655 0.56 -15.98 -40.42
N THR A 656 0.19 -15.55 -39.22
CA THR A 656 0.63 -14.28 -38.65
C THR A 656 1.72 -14.56 -37.62
N GLU A 657 2.93 -14.06 -37.89
CA GLU A 657 3.99 -14.02 -36.90
C GLU A 657 3.86 -12.72 -36.13
N ASP A 658 3.44 -12.82 -34.87
CA ASP A 658 3.37 -11.71 -33.96
C ASP A 658 4.45 -11.79 -32.87
N VAL A 659 4.59 -10.69 -32.15
CA VAL A 659 5.55 -10.57 -31.04
C VAL A 659 5.16 -11.35 -29.79
N GLY A 660 3.95 -11.92 -29.75
CA GLY A 660 3.36 -12.60 -28.59
C GLY A 660 3.76 -14.05 -28.44
N GLU A 661 4.23 -14.70 -29.51
CA GLU A 661 4.67 -16.11 -29.48
C GLU A 661 5.96 -16.30 -30.30
N VAL A 662 7.11 -16.06 -29.67
CA VAL A 662 8.45 -16.22 -30.26
C VAL A 662 9.25 -17.33 -29.58
N LEU A 663 10.24 -17.90 -30.27
CA LEU A 663 11.11 -18.96 -29.72
C LEU A 663 10.30 -20.18 -29.21
N ALA A 664 9.23 -20.52 -29.93
CA ALA A 664 8.34 -21.62 -29.62
C ALA A 664 7.83 -22.27 -30.91
N TRP A 665 7.50 -23.56 -30.83
CA TRP A 665 6.83 -24.28 -31.90
C TRP A 665 5.35 -23.91 -31.97
N LYS A 666 4.85 -23.63 -33.17
CA LYS A 666 3.43 -23.44 -33.47
C LYS A 666 2.98 -24.55 -34.40
N SER A 667 1.90 -25.25 -34.05
CA SER A 667 1.38 -26.38 -34.81
C SER A 667 0.08 -26.00 -35.52
N TYR A 668 0.05 -26.18 -36.83
CA TYR A 668 -1.13 -25.93 -37.66
C TYR A 668 -1.59 -27.24 -38.30
N PRO A 669 -2.84 -27.67 -38.08
CA PRO A 669 -3.36 -28.90 -38.68
C PRO A 669 -3.53 -28.72 -40.20
N VAL A 670 -3.08 -29.71 -40.97
CA VAL A 670 -3.26 -29.82 -42.42
C VAL A 670 -3.80 -31.21 -42.74
N GLY A 671 -4.95 -31.31 -43.42
CA GLY A 671 -5.73 -32.55 -43.52
C GLY A 671 -5.83 -33.17 -44.91
N PHE A 672 -4.82 -32.98 -45.77
CA PHE A 672 -4.89 -33.32 -47.19
C PHE A 672 -3.55 -33.84 -47.74
N ALA A 673 -3.57 -34.38 -48.96
CA ALA A 673 -2.40 -34.91 -49.63
C ALA A 673 -1.72 -33.82 -50.48
N ALA A 674 -0.40 -33.69 -50.37
CA ALA A 674 0.39 -32.72 -51.13
C ALA A 674 1.78 -33.27 -51.45
N ARG A 675 2.35 -32.83 -52.57
CA ARG A 675 3.78 -33.05 -52.90
C ARG A 675 4.60 -31.77 -52.70
N TYR A 676 3.97 -30.62 -52.90
CA TYR A 676 4.60 -29.32 -52.79
C TYR A 676 3.92 -28.46 -51.72
N ALA A 677 4.71 -27.64 -51.03
CA ALA A 677 4.21 -26.56 -50.18
C ALA A 677 4.88 -25.24 -50.57
N LYS A 678 4.10 -24.20 -50.86
CA LYS A 678 4.55 -22.87 -51.26
C LYS A 678 4.39 -21.89 -50.12
N VAL A 679 5.45 -21.14 -49.84
CA VAL A 679 5.46 -20.01 -48.90
C VAL A 679 5.46 -18.72 -49.71
N THR A 680 4.52 -17.82 -49.40
CA THR A 680 4.43 -16.48 -50.00
C THR A 680 4.42 -15.43 -48.90
N VAL A 681 5.42 -14.55 -48.88
CA VAL A 681 5.51 -13.51 -47.85
C VAL A 681 4.57 -12.37 -48.24
N THR A 682 3.59 -12.09 -47.38
CA THR A 682 2.58 -11.05 -47.62
C THR A 682 2.91 -9.75 -46.88
N GLU A 683 3.58 -9.86 -45.73
CA GLU A 683 4.03 -8.72 -44.91
C GLU A 683 5.39 -9.09 -44.30
N ALA A 684 6.47 -8.45 -44.75
CA ALA A 684 7.83 -8.69 -44.26
C ALA A 684 8.06 -8.04 -42.87
N GLY A 685 9.19 -8.35 -42.23
CA GLY A 685 9.56 -7.79 -40.91
C GLY A 685 9.65 -8.81 -39.77
N PHE A 686 9.72 -10.10 -40.10
CA PHE A 686 9.86 -11.22 -39.17
C PHE A 686 11.00 -12.15 -39.59
N SER A 687 11.41 -13.04 -38.71
CA SER A 687 12.26 -14.18 -39.02
C SER A 687 11.63 -15.48 -38.55
N LEU A 688 11.96 -16.58 -39.23
CA LEU A 688 11.59 -17.94 -38.85
C LEU A 688 12.86 -18.78 -38.74
N ASN A 689 12.91 -19.68 -37.76
CA ASN A 689 14.08 -20.52 -37.60
C ASN A 689 13.93 -21.89 -38.27
N GLU A 690 12.72 -22.47 -38.31
CA GLU A 690 12.52 -23.80 -38.88
C GLU A 690 11.05 -24.05 -39.23
N MET A 691 10.80 -24.84 -40.27
CA MET A 691 9.47 -25.31 -40.66
C MET A 691 9.53 -26.80 -41.01
N VAL A 692 8.68 -27.61 -40.37
CA VAL A 692 8.61 -29.05 -40.63
C VAL A 692 7.18 -29.52 -40.85
N PHE A 693 7.03 -30.60 -41.61
CA PHE A 693 5.74 -31.21 -41.94
C PHE A 693 5.65 -32.62 -41.38
N TYR A 694 4.48 -33.05 -40.92
CA TYR A 694 4.25 -34.39 -40.36
C TYR A 694 3.13 -35.12 -41.10
N GLU A 695 3.28 -36.43 -41.27
CA GLU A 695 2.20 -37.34 -41.70
C GLU A 695 1.45 -37.90 -40.48
N ALA A 696 0.23 -38.37 -40.73
CA ALA A 696 -0.65 -38.93 -39.69
C ALA A 696 0.05 -39.98 -38.81
N GLY A 697 0.19 -39.69 -37.51
CA GLY A 697 0.80 -40.60 -36.54
C GLY A 697 2.32 -40.75 -36.62
N SER A 698 3.00 -39.97 -37.47
CA SER A 698 4.46 -39.90 -37.54
C SER A 698 5.02 -38.91 -36.52
N LYS A 699 6.06 -39.31 -35.80
CA LYS A 699 6.86 -38.40 -34.95
C LYS A 699 8.10 -37.84 -35.64
N THR A 700 8.37 -38.28 -36.87
CA THR A 700 9.50 -37.81 -37.67
C THR A 700 9.01 -36.91 -38.79
N PRO A 701 9.63 -35.73 -38.98
CA PRO A 701 9.31 -34.85 -40.10
C PRO A 701 9.41 -35.52 -41.46
N VAL A 702 8.58 -35.08 -42.40
CA VAL A 702 8.70 -35.40 -43.82
C VAL A 702 9.97 -34.75 -44.37
N PRO A 703 10.85 -35.51 -45.06
CA PRO A 703 12.06 -34.94 -45.66
C PRO A 703 11.73 -33.93 -46.78
N VAL A 704 12.33 -32.75 -46.73
CA VAL A 704 12.33 -31.78 -47.84
C VAL A 704 13.47 -32.13 -48.79
N ILE A 705 13.15 -32.48 -50.04
CA ILE A 705 14.15 -32.91 -51.04
C ILE A 705 14.82 -31.70 -51.69
N GLN A 706 14.04 -30.68 -52.05
CA GLN A 706 14.51 -29.45 -52.71
C GLN A 706 13.64 -28.25 -52.31
N VAL A 707 14.27 -27.08 -52.22
CA VAL A 707 13.61 -25.76 -52.09
C VAL A 707 13.83 -25.00 -53.40
N ARG A 708 12.78 -24.43 -53.99
CA ARG A 708 12.82 -23.74 -55.29
C ARG A 708 12.19 -22.36 -55.24
N GLU A 709 12.80 -21.41 -55.92
CA GLU A 709 12.23 -20.07 -56.09
C GLU A 709 10.95 -20.15 -56.95
N ALA A 710 9.89 -19.44 -56.56
CA ALA A 710 8.61 -19.52 -57.27
C ALA A 710 8.60 -18.73 -58.59
N THR A 711 9.56 -17.82 -58.78
CA THR A 711 9.71 -16.93 -59.94
C THR A 711 10.31 -17.64 -61.15
N ASP A 712 11.43 -18.35 -60.97
CA ASP A 712 12.20 -18.98 -62.04
C ASP A 712 12.51 -20.47 -61.83
N GLY A 713 12.12 -21.05 -60.68
CA GLY A 713 12.33 -22.46 -60.35
C GLY A 713 13.76 -22.83 -59.98
N ALA A 714 14.64 -21.84 -59.77
CA ALA A 714 16.01 -22.06 -59.32
C ALA A 714 16.04 -22.77 -57.96
N VAL A 715 16.99 -23.71 -57.78
CA VAL A 715 17.16 -24.41 -56.51
C VAL A 715 17.83 -23.46 -55.51
N LEU A 716 17.15 -23.21 -54.39
CA LEU A 716 17.66 -22.39 -53.30
C LEU A 716 18.51 -23.25 -52.37
N THR A 717 19.72 -22.80 -52.05
CA THR A 717 20.65 -23.48 -51.13
C THR A 717 21.34 -22.45 -50.23
N GLY A 718 21.67 -22.82 -48.99
CA GLY A 718 22.42 -21.93 -48.08
C GLY A 718 21.56 -20.82 -47.49
N GLU A 719 22.14 -19.62 -47.33
CA GLU A 719 21.68 -18.43 -46.56
C GLU A 719 20.31 -17.82 -46.97
N LYS A 720 19.57 -18.45 -47.90
CA LYS A 720 18.26 -18.02 -48.39
C LYS A 720 17.12 -18.80 -47.69
N ALA A 721 15.96 -18.96 -48.32
CA ALA A 721 14.85 -19.80 -47.82
C ALA A 721 15.22 -21.26 -47.48
N GLY A 722 16.41 -21.74 -47.88
CA GLY A 722 16.94 -23.04 -47.46
C GLY A 722 17.21 -23.16 -45.95
N LEU A 723 17.49 -22.04 -45.25
CA LEU A 723 17.67 -21.99 -43.79
C LEU A 723 16.39 -22.27 -43.00
N LEU A 724 15.24 -22.42 -43.68
CA LEU A 724 13.98 -22.75 -43.01
C LEU A 724 13.78 -24.27 -42.86
N PHE A 725 14.66 -25.09 -43.47
CA PHE A 725 14.51 -26.54 -43.58
C PHE A 725 15.82 -27.30 -43.31
N ASP A 726 16.85 -26.65 -42.74
CA ASP A 726 18.19 -27.20 -42.59
C ASP A 726 18.43 -27.95 -41.26
N GLU A 727 17.57 -27.74 -40.25
CA GLU A 727 17.68 -28.35 -38.93
C GLU A 727 16.45 -29.22 -38.52
N PRO A 728 15.85 -30.05 -39.41
CA PRO A 728 14.62 -30.79 -39.11
C PRO A 728 14.76 -31.80 -37.96
N SER A 729 16.00 -32.17 -37.62
CA SER A 729 16.30 -33.03 -36.47
C SER A 729 16.07 -32.38 -35.10
N THR A 730 15.90 -31.07 -35.07
CA THR A 730 15.60 -30.30 -33.85
C THR A 730 14.09 -30.18 -33.58
N ALA A 731 13.26 -30.59 -34.55
CA ALA A 731 11.83 -30.40 -34.48
C ALA A 731 11.14 -31.38 -33.52
N GLU A 732 10.12 -30.86 -32.84
CA GLU A 732 9.25 -31.62 -31.96
C GLU A 732 7.84 -31.63 -32.55
N SER A 733 7.13 -32.75 -32.42
CA SER A 733 5.79 -32.91 -32.99
C SER A 733 4.71 -32.10 -32.25
N LYS A 734 4.97 -31.71 -31.00
CA LYS A 734 4.04 -30.98 -30.14
C LYS A 734 4.77 -29.87 -29.38
N ALA A 735 4.20 -28.67 -29.37
CA ALA A 735 4.70 -27.55 -28.59
C ALA A 735 4.32 -27.68 -27.11
N ASP A 736 5.30 -27.51 -26.22
CA ASP A 736 5.07 -27.50 -24.78
C ASP A 736 6.03 -26.57 -24.02
N SER A 737 5.84 -26.45 -22.69
CA SER A 737 6.72 -25.63 -21.83
C SER A 737 8.18 -26.09 -21.81
N TYR A 738 8.47 -27.32 -22.23
CA TYR A 738 9.82 -27.87 -22.24
C TYR A 738 10.60 -27.46 -23.50
N ASN A 739 9.92 -27.33 -24.65
CA ASN A 739 10.57 -27.04 -25.95
C ASN A 739 10.36 -25.62 -26.50
N GLY A 740 9.54 -24.79 -25.86
CA GLY A 740 9.32 -23.39 -26.26
C GLY A 740 9.35 -22.40 -25.10
N SER A 741 9.30 -21.12 -25.46
CA SER A 741 9.07 -20.03 -24.51
C SER A 741 7.60 -20.01 -24.04
N TYR A 742 7.37 -19.50 -22.84
CA TYR A 742 6.02 -19.24 -22.29
C TYR A 742 6.08 -18.08 -21.30
N PHE A 743 4.94 -17.44 -21.04
CA PHE A 743 4.84 -16.29 -20.14
C PHE A 743 5.92 -15.22 -20.49
N ASP A 744 6.52 -14.56 -19.49
CA ASP A 744 7.50 -13.50 -19.69
C ASP A 744 8.84 -13.94 -20.34
N GLU A 745 9.04 -15.22 -20.68
CA GLU A 745 10.19 -15.66 -21.48
C GLU A 745 10.17 -15.06 -22.89
N ILE A 746 8.97 -14.84 -23.44
CA ILE A 746 8.74 -14.18 -24.74
C ILE A 746 9.41 -12.80 -24.78
N TYR A 747 9.46 -12.10 -23.65
CA TYR A 747 10.12 -10.79 -23.53
C TYR A 747 11.61 -10.92 -23.24
N HIS A 748 11.96 -11.68 -22.20
CA HIS A 748 13.31 -11.65 -21.63
C HIS A 748 14.32 -12.52 -22.38
N ALA A 749 13.94 -13.73 -22.81
CA ALA A 749 14.82 -14.60 -23.59
C ALA A 749 15.05 -14.03 -24.99
N ARG A 750 13.98 -13.53 -25.62
CA ARG A 750 14.05 -12.78 -26.89
C ARG A 750 15.00 -11.59 -26.80
N THR A 751 14.82 -10.72 -25.81
CA THR A 751 15.68 -9.53 -25.68
C THR A 751 17.13 -9.90 -25.38
N ALA A 752 17.36 -11.00 -24.66
CA ALA A 752 18.71 -11.51 -24.45
C ALA A 752 19.36 -11.99 -25.76
N TYR A 753 18.60 -12.65 -26.64
CA TYR A 753 19.05 -12.98 -28.00
C TYR A 753 19.33 -11.73 -28.83
N GLU A 754 18.44 -10.73 -28.79
CA GLU A 754 18.61 -9.45 -29.50
C GLU A 754 19.90 -8.73 -29.06
N TYR A 755 20.23 -8.74 -27.77
CA TYR A 755 21.50 -8.18 -27.26
C TYR A 755 22.74 -8.87 -27.84
N LEU A 756 22.70 -10.19 -28.03
CA LEU A 756 23.83 -10.94 -28.59
C LEU A 756 24.06 -10.62 -30.07
N HIS A 757 22.99 -10.27 -30.79
CA HIS A 757 23.01 -10.02 -32.23
C HIS A 757 23.04 -8.54 -32.60
N GLY A 758 23.13 -7.64 -31.61
CA GLY A 758 23.13 -6.18 -31.85
C GLY A 758 21.81 -5.66 -32.41
N LEU A 759 20.71 -6.37 -32.15
CA LEU A 759 19.36 -6.00 -32.60
C LEU A 759 18.70 -5.04 -31.62
N SER A 760 17.77 -4.24 -32.12
CA SER A 760 16.97 -3.34 -31.29
C SER A 760 16.14 -4.15 -30.28
N PRO A 761 16.22 -3.86 -28.97
CA PRO A 761 15.55 -4.66 -27.97
C PRO A 761 14.04 -4.45 -27.96
N TYR A 762 13.30 -5.55 -27.96
CA TYR A 762 11.85 -5.55 -27.82
C TYR A 762 11.42 -5.14 -26.41
N GLU A 763 12.00 -5.75 -25.36
CA GLU A 763 11.67 -5.43 -23.97
C GLU A 763 12.67 -4.39 -23.41
N ASN A 764 12.21 -3.15 -23.24
CA ASN A 764 13.02 -2.03 -22.74
C ASN A 764 12.45 -1.36 -21.48
N THR A 765 11.46 -1.96 -20.82
CA THR A 765 10.78 -1.46 -19.62
C THR A 765 11.56 -1.73 -18.32
N HIS A 766 12.59 -2.57 -18.39
CA HIS A 766 13.46 -2.93 -17.27
C HIS A 766 14.95 -2.72 -17.55
N PRO A 767 15.75 -2.44 -16.50
CA PRO A 767 17.20 -2.41 -16.57
C PRO A 767 17.79 -3.69 -17.20
N PRO A 768 18.84 -3.58 -18.03
CA PRO A 768 19.26 -4.65 -18.93
C PRO A 768 20.05 -5.80 -18.28
N LEU A 769 20.64 -5.62 -17.09
CA LEU A 769 21.59 -6.60 -16.55
C LEU A 769 21.00 -7.99 -16.33
N GLY A 770 19.71 -8.08 -15.96
CA GLY A 770 19.04 -9.36 -15.82
C GLY A 770 19.00 -10.16 -17.12
N LYS A 771 18.73 -9.49 -18.24
CA LYS A 771 18.70 -10.09 -19.58
C LYS A 771 20.11 -10.39 -20.10
N ILE A 772 21.11 -9.59 -19.70
CA ILE A 772 22.52 -9.89 -20.00
C ILE A 772 22.94 -11.20 -19.32
N PHE A 773 22.47 -11.50 -18.10
CA PHE A 773 22.72 -12.83 -17.51
C PHE A 773 22.05 -13.96 -18.30
N ILE A 774 20.84 -13.75 -18.82
CA ILE A 774 20.17 -14.71 -19.70
C ILE A 774 20.98 -14.90 -21.00
N ALA A 775 21.48 -13.81 -21.58
CA ALA A 775 22.30 -13.83 -22.79
C ALA A 775 23.58 -14.65 -22.62
N VAL A 776 24.22 -14.60 -21.43
CA VAL A 776 25.36 -15.48 -21.11
C VAL A 776 24.97 -16.96 -21.17
N GLY A 777 23.76 -17.31 -20.71
CA GLY A 777 23.23 -18.67 -20.81
C GLY A 777 23.04 -19.12 -22.26
N ILE A 778 22.39 -18.28 -23.08
CA ILE A 778 22.20 -18.51 -24.52
C ILE A 778 23.55 -18.68 -25.21
N GLN A 779 24.53 -17.82 -24.91
CA GLN A 779 25.86 -17.89 -25.52
C GLN A 779 26.62 -19.18 -25.18
N LEU A 780 26.44 -19.73 -23.96
CA LEU A 780 27.13 -20.94 -23.51
C LEU A 780 26.47 -22.24 -23.97
N PHE A 781 25.15 -22.24 -24.17
CA PHE A 781 24.36 -23.46 -24.37
C PHE A 781 23.47 -23.46 -25.62
N GLY A 782 23.45 -22.37 -26.39
CA GLY A 782 22.63 -22.19 -27.58
C GLY A 782 21.30 -21.48 -27.31
N LEU A 783 20.63 -21.03 -28.37
CA LEU A 783 19.28 -20.46 -28.33
C LEU A 783 18.28 -21.59 -28.16
N ASN A 784 18.11 -22.09 -26.94
CA ASN A 784 17.15 -23.12 -26.57
C ASN A 784 16.64 -22.93 -25.13
N PRO A 785 15.50 -23.56 -24.75
CA PRO A 785 14.92 -23.46 -23.43
C PRO A 785 15.88 -23.68 -22.27
N PHE A 786 16.78 -24.66 -22.38
CA PHE A 786 17.80 -24.89 -21.37
C PHE A 786 18.76 -23.69 -21.24
N GLY A 787 19.26 -23.18 -22.37
CA GLY A 787 20.23 -22.10 -22.43
C GLY A 787 19.75 -20.79 -21.83
N TRP A 788 18.49 -20.38 -22.07
CA TRP A 788 17.97 -19.15 -21.45
C TRP A 788 17.52 -19.33 -19.99
N ARG A 789 17.17 -20.55 -19.54
CA ARG A 789 16.73 -20.82 -18.15
C ARG A 789 17.86 -21.08 -17.15
N ILE A 790 18.98 -21.66 -17.59
CA ILE A 790 20.04 -22.18 -16.71
C ILE A 790 20.64 -21.12 -15.77
N MET A 791 20.87 -19.90 -16.26
CA MET A 791 21.49 -18.84 -15.45
C MET A 791 20.58 -18.41 -14.29
N GLY A 792 19.27 -18.33 -14.53
CA GLY A 792 18.28 -18.11 -13.46
C GLY A 792 18.31 -19.22 -12.42
N THR A 793 18.38 -20.48 -12.86
CA THR A 793 18.41 -21.65 -11.97
C THR A 793 19.67 -21.68 -11.10
N LEU A 794 20.83 -21.35 -11.67
CA LEU A 794 22.09 -21.28 -10.93
C LEU A 794 22.10 -20.16 -9.88
N PHE A 795 21.58 -18.97 -10.21
CA PHE A 795 21.41 -17.90 -9.23
C PHE A 795 20.43 -18.30 -8.13
N GLY A 796 19.31 -18.94 -8.49
CA GLY A 796 18.35 -19.53 -7.56
C GLY A 796 18.99 -20.52 -6.60
N ALA A 797 19.79 -21.45 -7.13
CA ALA A 797 20.53 -22.44 -6.34
C ALA A 797 21.57 -21.77 -5.44
N ALA A 798 22.26 -20.72 -5.90
CA ALA A 798 23.22 -19.93 -5.13
C ALA A 798 22.58 -19.13 -3.99
N MET A 799 21.26 -18.88 -4.02
CA MET A 799 20.57 -18.29 -2.88
C MET A 799 20.48 -19.24 -1.67
N LEU A 800 20.51 -20.56 -1.86
CA LEU A 800 20.47 -21.55 -0.76
C LEU A 800 21.69 -21.48 0.17
N PRO A 801 22.95 -21.51 -0.32
CA PRO A 801 24.12 -21.31 0.54
C PRO A 801 24.14 -19.89 1.14
N LEU A 802 23.58 -18.90 0.43
CA LEU A 802 23.49 -17.52 0.93
C LEU A 802 22.52 -17.39 2.10
N ILE A 803 21.29 -17.92 2.01
CA ILE A 803 20.32 -17.90 3.11
C ILE A 803 20.80 -18.75 4.28
N TYR A 804 21.51 -19.86 4.02
CA TYR A 804 22.19 -20.65 5.03
C TYR A 804 23.21 -19.81 5.80
N ALA A 805 24.13 -19.14 5.09
CA ALA A 805 25.14 -18.28 5.69
C ALA A 805 24.51 -17.10 6.45
N PHE A 806 23.43 -16.53 5.92
CA PHE A 806 22.70 -15.44 6.55
C PHE A 806 22.04 -15.91 7.86
N SER A 807 21.31 -17.03 7.83
CA SER A 807 20.70 -17.64 9.02
C SER A 807 21.74 -18.01 10.06
N LEU A 808 22.88 -18.58 9.66
CA LEU A 808 23.99 -18.89 10.56
C LEU A 808 24.58 -17.63 11.21
N ARG A 809 24.70 -16.53 10.45
CA ARG A 809 25.15 -15.24 10.97
C ARG A 809 24.17 -14.69 12.01
N LEU A 810 22.88 -14.75 11.73
CA LEU A 810 21.83 -14.22 12.61
C LEU A 810 21.69 -15.05 13.89
N PHE A 811 21.65 -16.37 13.75
CA PHE A 811 21.22 -17.27 14.81
C PHE A 811 22.35 -18.05 15.49
N GLY A 812 23.52 -18.14 14.85
CA GLY A 812 24.74 -18.73 15.41
C GLY A 812 24.73 -20.25 15.55
N GLN A 813 23.73 -20.96 15.00
CA GLN A 813 23.64 -22.42 15.10
C GLN A 813 23.28 -23.06 13.75
N ARG A 814 23.98 -24.16 13.43
CA ARG A 814 23.81 -24.92 12.18
C ARG A 814 22.37 -25.35 11.92
N LYS A 815 21.69 -25.90 12.93
CA LYS A 815 20.34 -26.46 12.75
C LYS A 815 19.34 -25.45 12.20
N TYR A 816 19.46 -24.18 12.59
CA TYR A 816 18.62 -23.09 12.08
C TYR A 816 19.01 -22.69 10.66
N ALA A 817 20.31 -22.75 10.32
CA ALA A 817 20.79 -22.52 8.96
C ALA A 817 20.31 -23.61 7.98
N VAL A 818 20.42 -24.88 8.39
CA VAL A 818 19.84 -26.03 7.66
C VAL A 818 18.34 -25.84 7.49
N MET A 819 17.62 -25.50 8.57
CA MET A 819 16.17 -25.25 8.52
C MET A 819 15.82 -24.14 7.52
N SER A 820 16.52 -23.01 7.53
CA SER A 820 16.29 -21.91 6.59
C SER A 820 16.52 -22.33 5.14
N ALA A 821 17.61 -23.06 4.86
CA ALA A 821 17.95 -23.48 3.51
C ALA A 821 16.98 -24.55 2.98
N VAL A 822 16.57 -25.52 3.81
CA VAL A 822 15.58 -26.54 3.39
C VAL A 822 14.20 -25.91 3.19
N LEU A 823 13.77 -25.00 4.06
CA LEU A 823 12.50 -24.28 3.87
C LEU A 823 12.52 -23.44 2.59
N PHE A 824 13.65 -22.84 2.24
CA PHE A 824 13.75 -22.05 1.01
C PHE A 824 13.84 -22.93 -0.23
N ALA A 825 14.50 -24.08 -0.15
CA ALA A 825 14.51 -25.08 -1.24
C ALA A 825 13.12 -25.69 -1.51
N ALA A 826 12.28 -25.81 -0.47
CA ALA A 826 10.91 -26.33 -0.56
C ALA A 826 9.85 -25.22 -0.77
N GLU A 827 10.30 -24.01 -1.11
CA GLU A 827 9.40 -22.88 -1.32
C GLU A 827 8.97 -22.79 -2.78
N PHE A 828 7.65 -22.75 -3.00
CA PHE A 828 7.04 -22.97 -4.31
C PHE A 828 7.43 -21.87 -5.30
N MET A 829 7.39 -20.61 -4.83
CA MET A 829 7.72 -19.46 -5.67
C MET A 829 9.22 -19.42 -5.98
N HIS A 830 10.09 -19.76 -5.02
CA HIS A 830 11.53 -19.85 -5.26
C HIS A 830 11.83 -20.90 -6.34
N PHE A 831 11.26 -22.09 -6.21
CA PHE A 831 11.44 -23.14 -7.22
C PHE A 831 10.97 -22.69 -8.61
N THR A 832 9.73 -22.22 -8.73
CA THR A 832 9.12 -21.86 -10.03
C THR A 832 9.84 -20.68 -10.68
N GLN A 833 10.10 -19.60 -9.94
CA GLN A 833 10.78 -18.39 -10.46
C GLN A 833 12.23 -18.63 -10.88
N THR A 834 12.88 -19.66 -10.35
CA THR A 834 14.27 -19.94 -10.70
C THR A 834 14.40 -20.84 -11.93
N ARG A 835 13.30 -21.46 -12.40
CA ARG A 835 13.29 -22.35 -13.56
C ARG A 835 12.79 -21.71 -14.84
N ILE A 836 12.33 -20.46 -14.78
CA ILE A 836 11.87 -19.66 -15.92
C ILE A 836 12.87 -18.52 -16.18
N ALA A 837 13.04 -18.12 -17.44
CA ALA A 837 13.94 -17.03 -17.84
C ALA A 837 13.34 -15.64 -17.58
N THR A 838 13.02 -15.33 -16.31
CA THR A 838 12.62 -13.98 -15.86
C THR A 838 13.75 -13.28 -15.10
N ILE A 839 13.64 -11.96 -14.97
CA ILE A 839 14.69 -11.15 -14.33
C ILE A 839 14.58 -11.08 -12.79
N ASP A 840 13.50 -11.58 -12.20
CA ASP A 840 13.22 -11.49 -10.76
C ASP A 840 14.23 -12.25 -9.90
N VAL A 841 14.68 -13.41 -10.37
CA VAL A 841 15.66 -14.25 -9.65
C VAL A 841 16.98 -13.50 -9.39
N TYR A 842 17.46 -12.74 -10.36
CA TYR A 842 18.68 -11.95 -10.21
C TYR A 842 18.49 -10.84 -9.18
N ALA A 843 17.35 -10.14 -9.22
CA ALA A 843 17.03 -9.09 -8.26
C ALA A 843 17.00 -9.64 -6.82
N VAL A 844 16.28 -10.75 -6.58
CA VAL A 844 16.18 -11.35 -5.23
C VAL A 844 17.53 -11.84 -4.71
N PHE A 845 18.39 -12.37 -5.59
CA PHE A 845 19.74 -12.81 -5.22
C PHE A 845 20.57 -11.64 -4.69
N PHE A 846 20.58 -10.51 -5.40
CA PHE A 846 21.33 -9.33 -4.98
C PHE A 846 20.71 -8.62 -3.78
N ILE A 847 19.38 -8.67 -3.61
CA ILE A 847 18.69 -8.23 -2.41
C ILE A 847 19.19 -9.00 -1.17
N LEU A 848 19.30 -10.33 -1.27
CA LEU A 848 19.83 -11.15 -0.19
C LEU A 848 21.28 -10.78 0.15
N LEU A 849 22.13 -10.57 -0.87
CA LEU A 849 23.52 -10.19 -0.68
C LEU A 849 23.66 -8.82 0.00
N MET A 850 22.98 -7.79 -0.50
CA MET A 850 23.09 -6.45 0.06
C MET A 850 22.63 -6.42 1.53
N PHE A 851 21.55 -7.12 1.89
CA PHE A 851 21.09 -7.21 3.27
C PHE A 851 21.99 -8.10 4.15
N TYR A 852 22.60 -9.15 3.59
CA TYR A 852 23.60 -9.95 4.31
C TYR A 852 24.81 -9.11 4.73
N PHE A 853 25.37 -8.33 3.80
CA PHE A 853 26.50 -7.44 4.08
C PHE A 853 26.09 -6.23 4.94
N MET A 854 24.89 -5.69 4.76
CA MET A 854 24.39 -4.62 5.62
C MET A 854 24.12 -5.10 7.05
N SER A 855 23.62 -6.32 7.23
CA SER A 855 23.53 -6.98 8.54
C SER A 855 24.91 -7.10 9.20
N ARG A 856 25.95 -7.38 8.40
CA ARG A 856 27.33 -7.34 8.88
C ARG A 856 27.74 -5.95 9.34
N TYR A 857 27.57 -4.91 8.53
CA TYR A 857 27.84 -3.54 8.93
C TYR A 857 27.10 -3.15 10.22
N PHE A 858 25.81 -3.46 10.30
CA PHE A 858 24.92 -3.14 11.42
C PHE A 858 25.37 -3.78 12.75
N SER A 859 26.06 -4.90 12.69
CA SER A 859 26.65 -5.58 13.86
C SER A 859 27.98 -4.97 14.33
N LEU A 860 28.62 -4.10 13.54
CA LEU A 860 29.92 -3.50 13.86
C LEU A 860 29.77 -2.14 14.57
N ASN A 861 30.86 -1.68 15.19
CA ASN A 861 30.93 -0.39 15.87
C ASN A 861 32.24 0.34 15.54
N PHE A 862 32.16 1.42 14.75
CA PHE A 862 33.34 2.19 14.35
C PHE A 862 34.05 2.90 15.51
N ASN A 863 33.38 3.12 16.66
CA ASN A 863 34.01 3.70 17.85
C ASN A 863 34.96 2.71 18.54
N ARG A 864 34.86 1.41 18.21
CA ARG A 864 35.68 0.34 18.80
C ARG A 864 36.76 -0.16 17.85
N ILE A 865 36.34 -0.60 16.66
CA ILE A 865 37.23 -1.31 15.71
C ILE A 865 37.81 -0.41 14.61
N GLY A 866 37.44 0.87 14.62
CA GLY A 866 37.82 1.87 13.61
C GLY A 866 36.90 1.87 12.38
N VAL A 867 36.80 3.03 11.74
CA VAL A 867 35.90 3.23 10.59
C VAL A 867 36.26 2.36 9.38
N GLY A 868 37.55 2.20 9.06
CA GLY A 868 37.99 1.43 7.90
C GLY A 868 37.47 -0.01 7.84
N LYS A 869 37.51 -0.74 8.98
CA LYS A 869 36.97 -2.11 9.07
C LYS A 869 35.45 -2.16 8.89
N THR A 870 34.74 -1.10 9.27
CA THR A 870 33.29 -1.01 9.08
C THR A 870 32.90 -0.67 7.64
N LEU A 871 33.77 0.00 6.88
CA LEU A 871 33.50 0.34 5.47
C LEU A 871 33.51 -0.88 4.55
N VAL A 872 34.25 -1.94 4.85
CA VAL A 872 34.32 -3.16 4.01
C VAL A 872 32.95 -3.80 3.76
N PRO A 873 32.17 -4.20 4.79
CA PRO A 873 30.82 -4.73 4.55
C PRO A 873 29.87 -3.70 3.96
N LEU A 874 30.10 -2.40 4.22
CA LEU A 874 29.28 -1.33 3.66
C LEU A 874 29.51 -1.19 2.14
N PHE A 875 30.76 -1.32 1.68
CA PHE A 875 31.13 -1.37 0.27
C PHE A 875 30.45 -2.54 -0.44
N TRP A 876 30.53 -3.76 0.10
CA TRP A 876 29.88 -4.93 -0.50
C TRP A 876 28.36 -4.77 -0.55
N ALA A 877 27.75 -4.20 0.49
CA ALA A 877 26.33 -3.89 0.45
C ALA A 877 25.97 -2.91 -0.68
N GLY A 878 26.77 -1.87 -0.89
CA GLY A 878 26.60 -0.90 -1.98
C GLY A 878 26.84 -1.48 -3.38
N LEU A 879 27.87 -2.32 -3.53
CA LEU A 879 28.18 -3.02 -4.78
C LEU A 879 27.01 -3.90 -5.22
N PHE A 880 26.53 -4.78 -4.33
CA PHE A 880 25.42 -5.67 -4.66
C PHE A 880 24.09 -4.93 -4.80
N PHE A 881 23.90 -3.82 -4.09
CA PHE A 881 22.79 -2.90 -4.37
C PHE A 881 22.85 -2.38 -5.81
N GLY A 882 24.00 -1.88 -6.26
CA GLY A 882 24.19 -1.39 -7.64
C GLY A 882 23.94 -2.45 -8.70
N ILE A 883 24.55 -3.63 -8.55
CA ILE A 883 24.33 -4.76 -9.48
C ILE A 883 22.85 -5.15 -9.52
N GLY A 884 22.19 -5.22 -8.36
CA GLY A 884 20.76 -5.58 -8.31
C GLY A 884 19.84 -4.54 -8.95
N VAL A 885 20.09 -3.24 -8.73
CA VAL A 885 19.30 -2.15 -9.35
C VAL A 885 19.43 -2.18 -10.87
N SER A 886 20.60 -2.53 -11.40
CA SER A 886 20.82 -2.73 -12.84
C SER A 886 20.10 -3.94 -13.43
N ALA A 887 19.58 -4.86 -12.60
CA ALA A 887 18.77 -5.98 -13.03
C ALA A 887 17.25 -5.69 -12.94
N LYS A 888 16.78 -5.07 -11.84
CA LYS A 888 15.36 -4.67 -11.69
C LYS A 888 15.21 -3.58 -10.62
N TRP A 889 14.34 -2.60 -10.86
CA TRP A 889 14.14 -1.47 -9.94
C TRP A 889 13.56 -1.83 -8.56
N ILE A 890 12.99 -3.02 -8.38
CA ILE A 890 12.55 -3.50 -7.05
C ILE A 890 13.71 -3.53 -6.03
N VAL A 891 14.97 -3.60 -6.48
CA VAL A 891 16.12 -3.52 -5.57
C VAL A 891 16.27 -2.14 -4.92
N VAL A 892 15.79 -1.07 -5.57
CA VAL A 892 15.79 0.31 -5.04
C VAL A 892 14.99 0.40 -3.74
N TYR A 893 13.88 -0.34 -3.64
CA TYR A 893 13.04 -0.41 -2.44
C TYR A 893 13.84 -0.89 -1.23
N GLY A 894 14.68 -1.93 -1.42
CA GLY A 894 15.58 -2.41 -0.38
C GLY A 894 16.63 -1.38 0.05
N GLY A 895 17.01 -0.46 -0.84
CA GLY A 895 17.88 0.69 -0.53
C GLY A 895 17.33 1.57 0.61
N ALA A 896 16.01 1.76 0.71
CA ALA A 896 15.39 2.44 1.85
C ALA A 896 15.60 1.66 3.15
N GLY A 897 15.53 0.33 3.11
CA GLY A 897 15.87 -0.55 4.23
C GLY A 897 17.33 -0.42 4.67
N LEU A 898 18.26 -0.34 3.71
CA LEU A 898 19.68 -0.10 3.99
C LEU A 898 19.87 1.27 4.65
N ALA A 899 19.23 2.33 4.14
CA ALA A 899 19.29 3.67 4.72
C ALA A 899 18.73 3.70 6.16
N LEU A 900 17.64 3.00 6.45
CA LEU A 900 17.09 2.86 7.81
C LEU A 900 18.08 2.15 8.75
N MET A 901 18.72 1.07 8.30
CA MET A 901 19.74 0.37 9.08
C MET A 901 20.98 1.25 9.32
N LEU A 902 21.41 2.02 8.32
CA LEU A 902 22.50 2.99 8.46
C LEU A 902 22.14 4.07 9.48
N GLY A 903 20.96 4.68 9.35
CA GLY A 903 20.45 5.69 10.27
C GLY A 903 20.34 5.18 11.69
N PHE A 904 19.85 3.96 11.90
CA PHE A 904 19.80 3.34 13.23
C PHE A 904 21.21 3.05 13.76
N SER A 905 22.13 2.56 12.93
CA SER A 905 23.53 2.35 13.33
C SER A 905 24.18 3.67 13.79
N ILE A 906 24.09 4.73 12.99
CA ILE A 906 24.61 6.07 13.31
C ILE A 906 23.93 6.63 14.56
N TYR A 907 22.62 6.49 14.69
CA TYR A 907 21.89 6.92 15.89
C TYR A 907 22.39 6.21 17.16
N MET A 908 22.69 4.92 17.07
CA MET A 908 23.25 4.17 18.19
C MET A 908 24.67 4.63 18.53
N ARG A 909 25.50 4.93 17.52
CA ARG A 909 26.83 5.54 17.71
C ARG A 909 26.74 6.95 18.30
N TRP A 910 25.75 7.73 17.88
CA TRP A 910 25.47 9.06 18.44
C TRP A 910 25.04 8.97 19.91
N ARG A 911 24.24 7.97 20.29
CA ARG A 911 23.87 7.73 21.69
C ARG A 911 25.09 7.39 22.55
N GLU A 912 26.00 6.57 22.04
CA GLU A 912 27.29 6.26 22.68
C GLU A 912 28.15 7.53 22.83
N TYR A 913 28.30 8.32 21.75
CA TYR A 913 28.97 9.61 21.75
C TYR A 913 28.38 10.58 22.79
N ALA A 914 27.06 10.72 22.81
CA ALA A 914 26.38 11.64 23.70
C ALA A 914 26.50 11.20 25.17
N ALA A 915 26.48 9.89 25.44
CA ALA A 915 26.75 9.34 26.77
C ALA A 915 28.21 9.60 27.18
N ALA A 916 29.17 9.38 26.29
CA ALA A 916 30.60 9.62 26.55
C ALA A 916 30.87 11.12 26.82
N LYS A 917 30.28 12.02 26.03
CA LYS A 917 30.38 13.47 26.23
C LYS A 917 29.82 13.89 27.59
N ARG A 918 28.67 13.35 28.01
CA ARG A 918 28.09 13.63 29.34
C ARG A 918 28.95 13.08 30.47
N ALA A 919 29.49 11.86 30.32
CA ALA A 919 30.38 11.27 31.32
C ALA A 919 31.67 12.08 31.50
N LEU A 920 32.26 12.58 30.41
CA LEU A 920 33.43 13.46 30.48
C LEU A 920 33.11 14.84 31.08
N ALA A 921 31.95 15.41 30.76
CA ALA A 921 31.53 16.74 31.25
C ALA A 921 31.23 16.79 32.75
N VAL A 922 30.79 15.67 33.34
CA VAL A 922 30.52 15.58 34.79
C VAL A 922 31.84 15.41 35.57
N GLY A 923 32.97 15.18 34.89
CA GLY A 923 34.22 14.73 35.51
C GLY A 923 34.04 13.30 35.98
N ALA A 924 34.81 12.35 35.46
CA ALA A 924 34.74 10.97 35.92
C ALA A 924 35.25 10.86 37.38
N VAL A 925 34.39 11.19 38.34
CA VAL A 925 34.42 10.58 39.68
C VAL A 925 34.00 9.13 39.45
N LEU A 926 34.97 8.29 39.10
CA LEU A 926 34.97 6.95 39.65
C LEU A 926 35.35 7.15 41.12
N GLU A 927 34.38 7.05 42.01
CA GLU A 927 34.67 6.65 43.38
C GLU A 927 35.57 5.41 43.29
N ARG A 928 36.66 5.50 44.05
CA ARG A 928 37.82 4.61 44.14
C ARG A 928 37.51 3.14 44.50
N GLU A 929 36.26 2.69 44.49
CA GLU A 929 35.88 1.45 45.19
C GLU A 929 35.92 0.15 44.37
N ASP A 930 36.11 0.18 43.04
CA ASP A 930 36.13 -1.06 42.22
C ASP A 930 37.41 -1.25 41.36
N ILE A 931 38.49 -0.50 41.62
CA ILE A 931 39.79 -0.78 40.99
C ILE A 931 40.58 -1.65 41.96
N SER A 932 40.60 -2.96 41.70
CA SER A 932 41.68 -3.82 42.19
C SER A 932 43.00 -3.20 41.73
N GLU A 933 43.76 -2.68 42.70
CA GLU A 933 45.17 -2.36 42.53
C GLU A 933 45.86 -3.64 42.06
N ASP A 934 46.20 -3.71 40.78
CA ASP A 934 47.31 -4.53 40.33
C ASP A 934 48.05 -3.78 39.21
N GLU A 935 49.26 -3.36 39.60
CA GLU A 935 50.47 -3.11 38.81
C GLU A 935 50.52 -1.89 37.86
N GLY A 936 51.01 -0.76 38.39
CA GLY A 936 52.37 -0.30 38.02
C GLY A 936 52.64 0.35 36.65
N GLY A 937 51.71 1.09 36.04
CA GLY A 937 52.00 1.87 34.83
C GLY A 937 51.38 3.26 34.81
N GLU A 938 52.14 4.29 34.40
CA GLU A 938 51.73 5.70 34.20
C GLU A 938 50.72 5.89 33.03
N GLY A 939 49.71 5.03 32.91
CA GLY A 939 48.71 5.03 31.83
C GLY A 939 47.29 5.38 32.30
N GLU A 940 46.58 6.18 31.50
CA GLU A 940 45.16 6.50 31.72
C GLU A 940 44.29 5.22 31.66
N PRO A 941 43.27 5.04 32.53
CA PRO A 941 42.44 3.83 32.52
C PRO A 941 41.82 3.55 31.14
N ALA A 942 41.89 2.29 30.69
CA ALA A 942 41.43 1.86 29.36
C ALA A 942 40.02 2.38 28.94
N PRO A 943 39.01 2.46 29.84
CA PRO A 943 37.69 3.01 29.49
C PRO A 943 37.68 4.53 29.22
N LEU A 944 38.51 5.32 29.93
CA LEU A 944 38.55 6.78 29.78
C LEU A 944 39.12 7.17 28.41
N SER A 945 40.22 6.51 28.00
CA SER A 945 40.84 6.75 26.70
C SER A 945 39.87 6.43 25.54
N LEU A 946 39.02 5.39 25.68
CA LEU A 946 37.97 5.04 24.72
C LEU A 946 36.87 6.11 24.63
N TYR A 947 36.46 6.70 25.76
CA TYR A 947 35.47 7.78 25.76
C TYR A 947 36.01 9.04 25.08
N ARG A 948 37.25 9.45 25.40
CA ARG A 948 37.91 10.59 24.72
C ARG A 948 38.03 10.32 23.22
N LYS A 949 38.50 9.13 22.82
CA LYS A 949 38.57 8.70 21.41
C LYS A 949 37.21 8.78 20.73
N THR A 950 36.15 8.30 21.38
CA THR A 950 34.78 8.33 20.86
C THR A 950 34.30 9.77 20.64
N VAL A 951 34.52 10.67 21.61
CA VAL A 951 34.11 12.07 21.49
C VAL A 951 34.88 12.82 20.41
N ALA A 952 36.19 12.60 20.31
CA ALA A 952 37.05 13.24 19.32
C ALA A 952 36.76 12.76 17.88
N HIS A 953 36.57 11.45 17.69
CA HIS A 953 36.49 10.86 16.35
C HIS A 953 35.07 10.69 15.82
N PHE A 954 34.03 10.72 16.65
CA PHE A 954 32.65 10.47 16.20
C PHE A 954 32.20 11.37 15.03
N PRO A 955 32.41 12.70 15.05
CA PRO A 955 32.03 13.56 13.91
C PRO A 955 32.77 13.18 12.63
N ARG A 956 34.09 13.02 12.70
CA ARG A 956 34.94 12.60 11.57
C ARG A 956 34.53 11.24 11.02
N ASN A 957 34.34 10.24 11.88
CA ASN A 957 33.96 8.88 11.47
C ASN A 957 32.56 8.84 10.87
N THR A 958 31.64 9.67 11.37
CA THR A 958 30.29 9.82 10.80
C THR A 958 30.37 10.44 9.41
N LEU A 959 31.14 11.52 9.23
CA LEU A 959 31.36 12.16 7.93
C LEU A 959 32.03 11.21 6.93
N ILE A 960 33.07 10.47 7.34
CA ILE A 960 33.71 9.45 6.48
C ILE A 960 32.69 8.38 6.09
N THR A 961 31.90 7.87 7.04
CA THR A 961 30.89 6.85 6.75
C THR A 961 29.85 7.36 5.74
N LEU A 962 29.32 8.56 5.95
CA LEU A 962 28.32 9.17 5.06
C LEU A 962 28.92 9.51 3.67
N GLY A 963 30.13 10.05 3.64
CA GLY A 963 30.86 10.32 2.39
C GLY A 963 31.15 9.04 1.60
N SER A 964 31.58 7.96 2.28
CA SER A 964 31.72 6.65 1.65
C SER A 964 30.39 6.09 1.15
N CYS A 965 29.26 6.39 1.80
CA CYS A 965 27.95 5.98 1.29
C CYS A 965 27.60 6.65 -0.04
N LEU A 966 28.00 7.92 -0.26
CA LEU A 966 27.82 8.57 -1.57
C LEU A 966 28.58 7.81 -2.66
N VAL A 967 29.78 7.33 -2.37
CA VAL A 967 30.54 6.51 -3.32
C VAL A 967 29.89 5.12 -3.51
N PHE A 968 29.59 4.43 -2.42
CA PHE A 968 29.18 3.02 -2.45
C PHE A 968 27.73 2.80 -2.90
N PHE A 969 26.82 3.75 -2.62
CA PHE A 969 25.39 3.63 -2.90
C PHE A 969 24.87 4.60 -3.95
N VAL A 970 25.71 5.53 -4.46
CA VAL A 970 25.33 6.44 -5.55
C VAL A 970 26.29 6.30 -6.72
N LEU A 971 27.58 6.61 -6.54
CA LEU A 971 28.54 6.63 -7.66
C LEU A 971 28.76 5.25 -8.28
N ILE A 972 29.12 4.24 -7.47
CA ILE A 972 29.37 2.88 -7.96
C ILE A 972 28.12 2.28 -8.61
N PRO A 973 26.92 2.32 -7.97
CA PRO A 973 25.68 1.91 -8.62
C PRO A 973 25.39 2.63 -9.93
N ALA A 974 25.58 3.96 -10.01
CA ALA A 974 25.34 4.71 -11.23
C ALA A 974 26.27 4.26 -12.38
N ILE A 975 27.54 3.96 -12.08
CA ILE A 975 28.49 3.43 -13.07
C ILE A 975 28.04 2.04 -13.56
N ILE A 976 27.76 1.11 -12.64
CA ILE A 976 27.32 -0.26 -13.01
C ILE A 976 26.01 -0.21 -13.80
N TYR A 977 25.10 0.67 -13.40
CA TYR A 977 23.85 0.90 -14.10
C TYR A 977 24.09 1.41 -15.52
N ALA A 978 24.84 2.49 -15.70
CA ALA A 978 25.17 3.03 -17.02
C ALA A 978 25.86 2.00 -17.92
N LEU A 979 26.83 1.23 -17.38
CA LEU A 979 27.54 0.20 -18.14
C LEU A 979 26.61 -0.93 -18.62
N SER A 980 25.57 -1.26 -17.86
CA SER A 980 24.61 -2.28 -18.28
C SER A 980 23.82 -1.88 -19.53
N PHE A 981 23.69 -0.58 -19.82
CA PHE A 981 22.99 -0.07 -21.02
C PHE A 981 23.83 -0.05 -22.29
N ILE A 982 25.09 -0.51 -22.25
CA ILE A 982 25.93 -0.57 -23.45
C ILE A 982 25.27 -1.45 -24.54
N PRO A 983 24.90 -2.72 -24.29
CA PRO A 983 24.28 -3.55 -25.33
C PRO A 983 23.01 -2.95 -25.98
N PRO A 984 21.96 -2.53 -25.21
CA PRO A 984 20.74 -2.00 -25.82
C PRO A 984 20.95 -0.69 -26.58
N LEU A 985 21.85 0.19 -26.12
CA LEU A 985 22.05 1.49 -26.77
C LEU A 985 23.01 1.40 -27.95
N SER A 986 23.98 0.49 -27.92
CA SER A 986 24.87 0.23 -29.06
C SER A 986 24.13 -0.35 -30.27
N ALA A 987 23.00 -1.02 -30.06
CA ALA A 987 22.12 -1.48 -31.14
C ALA A 987 21.30 -0.34 -31.79
N SER A 988 21.26 0.85 -31.16
CA SER A 988 20.58 2.01 -31.74
C SER A 988 21.45 2.71 -32.78
N PRO A 989 20.87 3.39 -33.80
CA PRO A 989 21.65 4.11 -34.81
C PRO A 989 22.60 5.17 -34.23
N GLU A 990 22.27 5.75 -33.09
CA GLU A 990 23.07 6.77 -32.40
C GLU A 990 24.19 6.18 -31.52
N GLY A 991 24.15 4.87 -31.26
CA GLY A 991 25.04 4.19 -30.33
C GLY A 991 24.84 4.59 -28.86
N PHE A 992 25.81 4.26 -28.01
CA PHE A 992 25.76 4.63 -26.59
C PHE A 992 26.05 6.12 -26.40
N THR A 993 25.03 6.90 -26.03
CA THR A 993 25.15 8.32 -25.67
C THR A 993 24.55 8.62 -24.31
N TRP A 994 25.01 9.70 -23.65
CA TRP A 994 24.41 10.16 -22.39
C TRP A 994 22.95 10.55 -22.54
N ASN A 995 22.59 11.17 -23.67
CA ASN A 995 21.21 11.52 -23.98
C ASN A 995 20.34 10.26 -24.16
N GLY A 996 20.83 9.25 -24.88
CA GLY A 996 20.15 7.97 -25.04
C GLY A 996 19.92 7.26 -23.71
N LEU A 997 20.91 7.27 -22.80
CA LEU A 997 20.75 6.71 -21.46
C LEU A 997 19.66 7.42 -20.65
N ILE A 998 19.64 8.75 -20.65
CA ILE A 998 18.61 9.55 -19.97
C ILE A 998 17.24 9.29 -20.59
N GLN A 999 17.15 9.22 -21.91
CA GLN A 999 15.91 8.95 -22.62
C GLN A 999 15.38 7.56 -22.30
N ALA A 1000 16.24 6.54 -22.22
CA ALA A 1000 15.86 5.20 -21.77
C ALA A 1000 15.24 5.23 -20.35
N GLN A 1001 15.77 6.06 -19.44
CA GLN A 1001 15.19 6.19 -18.09
C GLN A 1001 13.81 6.86 -18.11
N LYS A 1002 13.65 7.90 -18.94
CA LYS A 1002 12.35 8.57 -19.13
C LYS A 1002 11.34 7.60 -19.72
N ASN A 1003 11.71 6.84 -20.73
CA ASN A 1003 10.84 5.86 -21.38
C ASN A 1003 10.39 4.78 -20.39
N MET A 1004 11.33 4.17 -19.64
CA MET A 1004 10.99 3.20 -18.59
C MET A 1004 10.10 3.79 -17.50
N PHE A 1005 10.43 4.99 -17.00
CA PHE A 1005 9.63 5.63 -15.97
C PHE A 1005 8.22 5.94 -16.46
N ASN A 1006 8.10 6.52 -17.66
CA ASN A 1006 6.83 6.82 -18.29
C ASN A 1006 5.99 5.55 -18.43
N TYR A 1007 6.57 4.48 -19.00
CA TYR A 1007 5.91 3.16 -19.09
C TYR A 1007 5.35 2.71 -17.74
N HIS A 1008 6.17 2.66 -16.67
CA HIS A 1008 5.69 2.21 -15.35
C HIS A 1008 4.70 3.18 -14.68
N SER A 1009 4.75 4.47 -14.99
CA SER A 1009 3.86 5.48 -14.40
C SER A 1009 2.52 5.62 -15.13
N SER A 1010 2.47 5.29 -16.42
CA SER A 1010 1.29 5.42 -17.27
C SER A 1010 0.68 4.07 -17.69
N LEU A 1011 1.21 2.95 -17.19
CA LEU A 1011 0.64 1.63 -17.46
C LEU A 1011 -0.74 1.52 -16.81
N VAL A 1012 -1.76 1.61 -17.64
CA VAL A 1012 -3.17 1.39 -17.30
C VAL A 1012 -3.63 0.18 -18.11
N GLY A 1013 -3.98 -0.90 -17.43
CA GLY A 1013 -4.42 -2.14 -18.07
C GLY A 1013 -5.14 -3.03 -17.08
N SER A 1014 -5.97 -3.94 -17.60
CA SER A 1014 -6.59 -5.03 -16.86
C SER A 1014 -6.03 -6.37 -17.36
N HIS A 1015 -5.52 -7.18 -16.43
CA HIS A 1015 -5.04 -8.53 -16.69
C HIS A 1015 -5.77 -9.51 -15.78
N PRO A 1016 -6.30 -10.64 -16.31
CA PRO A 1016 -7.06 -11.61 -15.52
C PRO A 1016 -6.30 -12.22 -14.34
N PHE A 1017 -4.98 -12.16 -14.30
CA PHE A 1017 -4.16 -12.66 -13.17
C PHE A 1017 -3.52 -11.57 -12.31
N ALA A 1018 -3.88 -10.29 -12.53
CA ALA A 1018 -3.41 -9.21 -11.69
C ALA A 1018 -3.91 -9.35 -10.24
N SER A 1019 -3.06 -8.97 -9.29
CA SER A 1019 -3.37 -8.99 -7.86
C SER A 1019 -2.68 -7.86 -7.13
N SER A 1020 -3.38 -7.29 -6.16
CA SER A 1020 -2.87 -6.18 -5.37
C SER A 1020 -1.93 -6.64 -4.25
N TRP A 1021 -1.04 -5.75 -3.80
CA TRP A 1021 -0.03 -5.99 -2.76
C TRP A 1021 -0.56 -6.68 -1.49
N TRP A 1022 -1.79 -6.38 -1.09
CA TRP A 1022 -2.43 -6.91 0.12
C TRP A 1022 -2.97 -8.33 -0.05
N GLU A 1023 -3.19 -8.77 -1.30
CA GLU A 1023 -3.68 -10.11 -1.63
C GLU A 1023 -2.55 -11.14 -1.60
N TRP A 1024 -1.31 -10.70 -1.82
CA TRP A 1024 -0.16 -11.59 -1.96
C TRP A 1024 0.12 -12.45 -0.72
N PRO A 1025 0.17 -11.92 0.51
CA PRO A 1025 0.50 -12.73 1.68
C PRO A 1025 -0.48 -13.88 1.94
N PHE A 1026 -1.69 -13.80 1.37
CA PHE A 1026 -2.74 -14.81 1.47
C PHE A 1026 -2.83 -15.70 0.23
N MET A 1027 -2.10 -15.38 -0.84
CA MET A 1027 -2.16 -16.06 -2.14
C MET A 1027 -3.59 -16.15 -2.67
N LYS A 1028 -4.33 -15.04 -2.58
CA LYS A 1028 -5.73 -15.01 -3.01
C LYS A 1028 -5.88 -15.29 -4.51
N ARG A 1029 -4.89 -14.88 -5.31
CA ARG A 1029 -4.84 -15.08 -6.77
C ARG A 1029 -3.43 -15.47 -7.23
N PRO A 1030 -3.12 -16.76 -7.34
CA PRO A 1030 -1.93 -17.27 -8.04
C PRO A 1030 -1.87 -16.78 -9.48
N VAL A 1031 -0.66 -16.76 -10.06
CA VAL A 1031 -0.48 -16.38 -11.47
C VAL A 1031 -0.16 -17.63 -12.27
N TRP A 1032 -0.91 -17.84 -13.34
CA TRP A 1032 -0.78 -18.97 -14.24
C TRP A 1032 0.26 -18.65 -15.32
N TYR A 1033 1.30 -19.47 -15.44
CA TYR A 1033 2.41 -19.27 -16.37
C TYR A 1033 2.29 -20.12 -17.62
N TYR A 1034 1.72 -21.31 -17.51
CA TYR A 1034 1.60 -22.22 -18.64
C TYR A 1034 0.41 -23.16 -18.47
N SER A 1035 -0.27 -23.41 -19.59
CA SER A 1035 -1.35 -24.39 -19.75
C SER A 1035 -1.07 -25.27 -20.95
N GLY A 1036 -1.09 -26.57 -20.78
CA GLY A 1036 -0.94 -27.54 -21.86
C GLY A 1036 -1.80 -28.78 -21.67
N GLU A 1037 -2.35 -29.29 -22.76
CA GLU A 1037 -3.06 -30.58 -22.76
C GLU A 1037 -2.06 -31.74 -22.76
N GLY A 1038 -2.31 -32.79 -21.96
CA GLY A 1038 -1.46 -33.99 -21.94
C GLY A 1038 -1.63 -34.86 -23.20
N ASP A 1039 -0.75 -35.85 -23.38
CA ASP A 1039 -0.77 -36.72 -24.58
C ASP A 1039 -1.90 -37.78 -24.55
N ALA A 1040 -2.57 -37.93 -23.40
CA ALA A 1040 -3.69 -38.84 -23.19
C ALA A 1040 -4.89 -38.09 -22.60
N SER A 1041 -6.10 -38.49 -22.98
CA SER A 1041 -7.35 -37.93 -22.46
C SER A 1041 -7.37 -37.96 -20.92
N GLY A 1042 -7.46 -36.78 -20.30
CA GLY A 1042 -7.54 -36.63 -18.84
C GLY A 1042 -6.21 -36.31 -18.14
N LEU A 1043 -5.10 -36.16 -18.87
CA LEU A 1043 -3.85 -35.60 -18.36
C LEU A 1043 -3.74 -34.09 -18.66
N VAL A 1044 -3.13 -33.34 -17.74
CA VAL A 1044 -2.89 -31.90 -17.86
C VAL A 1044 -1.45 -31.58 -17.48
N SER A 1045 -0.88 -30.56 -18.13
CA SER A 1045 0.41 -29.95 -17.78
C SER A 1045 0.17 -28.47 -17.49
N THR A 1046 0.68 -28.00 -16.35
CA THR A 1046 0.48 -26.61 -15.94
C THR A 1046 1.64 -26.12 -15.10
N ILE A 1047 1.93 -24.82 -15.21
CA ILE A 1047 2.91 -24.12 -14.37
C ILE A 1047 2.20 -22.94 -13.72
N VAL A 1048 2.22 -22.91 -12.39
CA VAL A 1048 1.66 -21.82 -11.58
C VAL A 1048 2.73 -21.26 -10.66
N VAL A 1049 2.79 -19.93 -10.54
CA VAL A 1049 3.59 -19.29 -9.51
C VAL A 1049 2.71 -18.96 -8.30
N MET A 1050 3.06 -19.56 -7.17
CA MET A 1050 2.43 -19.33 -5.87
C MET A 1050 3.42 -19.62 -4.75
N GLY A 1051 3.05 -19.28 -3.51
CA GLY A 1051 3.84 -19.61 -2.33
C GLY A 1051 3.55 -20.99 -1.75
N ASN A 1052 4.44 -21.52 -0.90
CA ASN A 1052 4.10 -22.65 -0.05
C ASN A 1052 3.10 -22.18 1.03
N PRO A 1053 1.86 -22.70 1.07
CA PRO A 1053 0.82 -22.18 1.96
C PRO A 1053 1.19 -22.21 3.44
N LEU A 1054 1.94 -23.22 3.87
CA LEU A 1054 2.43 -23.30 5.24
C LEU A 1054 3.41 -22.15 5.54
N ILE A 1055 4.37 -21.91 4.64
CA ILE A 1055 5.38 -20.84 4.76
C ILE A 1055 4.74 -19.46 4.72
N TRP A 1056 3.85 -19.20 3.77
CA TRP A 1056 3.29 -17.87 3.58
C TRP A 1056 2.31 -17.49 4.69
N TRP A 1057 1.29 -18.32 4.92
CA TRP A 1057 0.24 -17.98 5.88
C TRP A 1057 0.76 -17.92 7.31
N SER A 1058 1.57 -18.89 7.73
CA SER A 1058 2.16 -18.82 9.07
C SER A 1058 3.25 -17.76 9.15
N GLY A 1059 4.02 -17.58 8.07
CA GLY A 1059 5.13 -16.64 7.99
C GLY A 1059 4.70 -15.21 8.27
N VAL A 1060 3.56 -14.75 7.76
CA VAL A 1060 3.07 -13.37 7.95
C VAL A 1060 2.84 -13.07 9.43
N PHE A 1061 2.17 -13.98 10.15
CA PHE A 1061 1.96 -13.83 11.59
C PHE A 1061 3.26 -13.99 12.38
N LEU A 1062 4.15 -14.90 11.96
CA LEU A 1062 5.44 -15.12 12.59
C LEU A 1062 6.41 -13.95 12.36
N LEU A 1063 6.28 -13.22 11.26
CA LEU A 1063 6.99 -11.97 11.00
C LEU A 1063 6.57 -10.88 11.99
N ILE A 1064 5.27 -10.71 12.22
CA ILE A 1064 4.75 -9.77 13.23
C ILE A 1064 5.22 -10.19 14.63
N ALA A 1065 5.20 -11.49 14.93
CA ALA A 1065 5.75 -12.02 16.17
C ALA A 1065 7.27 -11.77 16.30
N ALA A 1066 8.02 -11.90 15.20
CA ALA A 1066 9.47 -11.68 15.16
C ALA A 1066 9.80 -10.19 15.36
N LEU A 1067 9.05 -9.29 14.72
CA LEU A 1067 9.10 -7.85 14.97
C LEU A 1067 8.87 -7.56 16.46
N TRP A 1068 7.75 -8.01 17.03
CA TRP A 1068 7.40 -7.73 18.41
C TRP A 1068 8.40 -8.32 19.42
N LEU A 1069 8.78 -9.59 19.25
CA LEU A 1069 9.71 -10.27 20.15
C LEU A 1069 11.13 -9.71 20.04
N SER A 1070 11.62 -9.41 18.84
CA SER A 1070 12.94 -8.81 18.66
C SER A 1070 13.01 -7.44 19.33
N LEU A 1071 11.99 -6.60 19.18
CA LEU A 1071 11.90 -5.29 19.86
C LEU A 1071 11.82 -5.44 21.39
N LYS A 1072 10.98 -6.37 21.89
CA LYS A 1072 10.82 -6.64 23.32
C LYS A 1072 12.10 -7.17 23.96
N ARG A 1073 12.81 -8.06 23.26
CA ARG A 1073 14.09 -8.66 23.69
C ARG A 1073 15.30 -7.77 23.40
N LYS A 1074 15.12 -6.69 22.63
CA LYS A 1074 16.18 -5.82 22.11
C LYS A 1074 17.23 -6.60 21.30
N ASP A 1075 16.77 -7.64 20.60
CA ASP A 1075 17.61 -8.49 19.75
C ASP A 1075 17.86 -7.81 18.41
N ARG A 1076 18.83 -6.90 18.40
CA ARG A 1076 19.12 -6.02 17.25
C ARG A 1076 19.54 -6.80 16.02
N THR A 1077 20.16 -7.96 16.18
CA THR A 1077 20.60 -8.79 15.05
C THR A 1077 19.39 -9.25 14.23
N ALA A 1078 18.25 -9.52 14.87
CA ALA A 1078 17.02 -9.91 14.20
C ALA A 1078 16.29 -8.75 13.50
N TYR A 1079 16.70 -7.49 13.70
CA TYR A 1079 15.99 -6.33 13.10
C TYR A 1079 16.06 -6.33 11.59
N VAL A 1080 17.16 -6.82 11.00
CA VAL A 1080 17.30 -6.92 9.55
C VAL A 1080 16.18 -7.74 8.90
N ILE A 1081 15.61 -8.73 9.61
CA ILE A 1081 14.57 -9.61 9.08
C ILE A 1081 13.34 -8.78 8.68
N TRP A 1082 12.78 -8.02 9.61
CA TRP A 1082 11.59 -7.23 9.34
C TRP A 1082 11.90 -5.91 8.61
N ILE A 1083 13.10 -5.32 8.79
CA ILE A 1083 13.48 -4.13 8.00
C ILE A 1083 13.56 -4.49 6.52
N ALA A 1084 14.22 -5.60 6.18
CA ALA A 1084 14.36 -6.03 4.80
C ALA A 1084 13.00 -6.42 4.19
N TYR A 1085 12.18 -7.17 4.93
CA TYR A 1085 10.82 -7.51 4.50
C TYR A 1085 9.99 -6.25 4.19
N PHE A 1086 9.88 -5.31 5.15
CA PHE A 1086 9.03 -4.14 4.97
C PHE A 1086 9.60 -3.15 3.95
N ALA A 1087 10.93 -3.07 3.80
CA ALA A 1087 11.55 -2.27 2.75
C ALA A 1087 11.13 -2.74 1.37
N GLN A 1088 10.95 -4.05 1.16
CA GLN A 1088 10.45 -4.58 -0.11
C GLN A 1088 8.94 -4.54 -0.23
N TYR A 1089 8.19 -4.71 0.86
CA TYR A 1089 6.73 -4.82 0.84
C TYR A 1089 5.99 -3.47 0.80
N VAL A 1090 6.39 -2.51 1.64
CA VAL A 1090 5.66 -1.25 1.82
C VAL A 1090 5.61 -0.39 0.55
N PRO A 1091 6.67 -0.30 -0.29
CA PRO A 1091 6.60 0.51 -1.52
C PRO A 1091 5.50 0.09 -2.48
N TRP A 1092 5.10 -1.19 -2.48
CA TRP A 1092 3.99 -1.66 -3.31
C TRP A 1092 2.63 -1.07 -2.93
N MET A 1093 2.48 -0.55 -1.70
CA MET A 1093 1.29 0.22 -1.30
C MET A 1093 1.18 1.56 -2.06
N LEU A 1094 2.28 2.04 -2.65
CA LEU A 1094 2.36 3.28 -3.41
C LEU A 1094 2.25 3.05 -4.92
N VAL A 1095 2.42 1.81 -5.37
CA VAL A 1095 2.36 1.42 -6.78
C VAL A 1095 0.89 1.28 -7.17
N SER A 1096 0.50 2.01 -8.19
CA SER A 1096 -0.89 2.17 -8.57
C SER A 1096 -1.23 1.49 -9.91
N ARG A 1097 -0.20 1.12 -10.69
CA ARG A 1097 -0.31 0.29 -11.88
C ARG A 1097 -0.66 -1.16 -11.52
N GLU A 1098 -0.99 -1.93 -12.55
CA GLU A 1098 -1.19 -3.37 -12.47
C GLU A 1098 0.01 -4.10 -11.85
N THR A 1099 -0.24 -5.04 -10.95
CA THR A 1099 0.80 -5.83 -10.26
C THR A 1099 0.39 -7.30 -10.12
N PHE A 1100 1.34 -8.15 -9.77
CA PHE A 1100 1.20 -9.61 -9.79
C PHE A 1100 1.84 -10.27 -8.57
N LEU A 1101 1.38 -11.46 -8.20
CA LEU A 1101 1.80 -12.21 -7.02
C LEU A 1101 3.32 -12.42 -6.93
N TYR A 1102 4.00 -12.63 -8.07
CA TYR A 1102 5.43 -12.89 -8.12
C TYR A 1102 6.29 -11.73 -7.58
N HIS A 1103 5.77 -10.50 -7.53
CA HIS A 1103 6.47 -9.36 -6.91
C HIS A 1103 6.75 -9.58 -5.42
N TYR A 1104 6.01 -10.48 -4.76
CA TYR A 1104 6.23 -10.87 -3.38
C TYR A 1104 7.49 -11.75 -3.18
N PHE A 1105 8.12 -12.23 -4.25
CA PHE A 1105 9.29 -13.11 -4.18
C PHE A 1105 10.45 -12.50 -3.36
N ALA A 1106 10.67 -11.18 -3.46
CA ALA A 1106 11.70 -10.47 -2.71
C ALA A 1106 11.51 -10.49 -1.17
N MET A 1107 10.31 -10.81 -0.69
CA MET A 1107 9.92 -10.81 0.72
C MET A 1107 10.12 -12.21 1.33
N VAL A 1108 9.99 -13.25 0.51
CA VAL A 1108 9.99 -14.67 0.89
C VAL A 1108 11.22 -15.08 1.73
N PRO A 1109 12.47 -14.71 1.38
CA PRO A 1109 13.61 -15.13 2.18
C PRO A 1109 13.55 -14.59 3.62
N PHE A 1110 13.06 -13.36 3.79
CA PHE A 1110 12.92 -12.72 5.10
C PHE A 1110 11.74 -13.29 5.89
N LEU A 1111 10.69 -13.73 5.19
CA LEU A 1111 9.59 -14.47 5.78
C LEU A 1111 10.10 -15.79 6.41
N ILE A 1112 10.91 -16.54 5.69
CA ILE A 1112 11.53 -17.79 6.19
C ILE A 1112 12.46 -17.52 7.37
N LEU A 1113 13.30 -16.48 7.31
CA LEU A 1113 14.14 -16.10 8.45
C LEU A 1113 13.32 -15.74 9.69
N SER A 1114 12.12 -15.18 9.53
CA SER A 1114 11.22 -14.90 10.64
C SER A 1114 10.66 -16.18 11.29
N ILE A 1115 10.27 -17.17 10.48
CA ILE A 1115 9.81 -18.48 10.96
C ILE A 1115 10.91 -19.15 11.78
N VAL A 1116 12.13 -19.18 11.24
CA VAL A 1116 13.29 -19.79 11.92
C VAL A 1116 13.67 -19.02 13.19
N TYR A 1117 13.54 -17.69 13.20
CA TYR A 1117 13.74 -16.89 14.41
C TYR A 1117 12.75 -17.28 15.53
N ILE A 1118 11.47 -17.47 15.20
CA ILE A 1118 10.47 -17.90 16.18
C ILE A 1118 10.73 -19.33 16.64
N ALA A 1119 11.04 -20.25 15.74
CA ALA A 1119 11.42 -21.63 16.09
C ALA A 1119 12.60 -21.65 17.07
N LYS A 1120 13.63 -20.83 16.82
CA LYS A 1120 14.76 -20.63 17.74
C LYS A 1120 14.32 -20.12 19.12
N ILE A 1121 13.43 -19.13 19.18
CA ILE A 1121 12.94 -18.60 20.47
C ILE A 1121 12.15 -19.65 21.24
N LEU A 1122 11.28 -20.40 20.55
CA LEU A 1122 10.48 -21.46 21.15
C LEU A 1122 11.37 -22.55 21.76
N GLU A 1123 12.37 -23.01 21.01
CA GLU A 1123 13.32 -24.01 21.49
C GLU A 1123 14.19 -23.48 22.64
N GLN A 1124 14.65 -22.22 22.58
CA GLN A 1124 15.39 -21.60 23.68
C GLN A 1124 14.56 -21.50 24.96
N LYS A 1125 13.24 -21.32 24.84
CA LYS A 1125 12.32 -21.26 25.98
C LYS A 1125 12.00 -22.65 26.52
N ARG A 1126 11.82 -23.63 25.65
CA ARG A 1126 11.56 -25.04 25.99
C ARG A 1126 12.27 -25.96 24.99
N PRO A 1127 13.42 -26.57 25.35
CA PRO A 1127 14.19 -27.42 24.44
C PRO A 1127 13.40 -28.60 23.85
N GLN A 1128 12.43 -29.13 24.61
CA GLN A 1128 11.51 -30.17 24.16
C GLN A 1128 10.63 -29.76 22.98
N TRP A 1129 10.52 -28.47 22.65
CA TRP A 1129 9.75 -27.98 21.49
C TRP A 1129 10.55 -27.94 20.19
N SER A 1130 11.80 -28.44 20.19
CA SER A 1130 12.62 -28.56 18.98
C SER A 1130 11.97 -29.40 17.87
N TRP A 1131 11.07 -30.34 18.21
CA TRP A 1131 10.33 -31.13 17.22
C TRP A 1131 9.36 -30.28 16.40
N ILE A 1132 8.85 -29.16 16.92
CA ILE A 1132 7.90 -28.29 16.20
C ILE A 1132 8.58 -27.71 14.95
N GLY A 1133 9.80 -27.18 15.10
CA GLY A 1133 10.56 -26.64 13.97
C GLY A 1133 10.90 -27.70 12.93
N LYS A 1134 11.30 -28.91 13.38
CA LYS A 1134 11.60 -30.04 12.47
C LYS A 1134 10.35 -30.53 11.73
N GLY A 1135 9.25 -30.73 12.46
CA GLY A 1135 7.98 -31.14 11.89
C GLY A 1135 7.45 -30.13 10.89
N TYR A 1136 7.54 -28.84 11.21
CA TYR A 1136 7.21 -27.76 10.29
C TYR A 1136 8.01 -27.85 8.97
N THR A 1137 9.33 -28.07 9.04
CA THR A 1137 10.17 -28.25 7.85
C THR A 1137 9.79 -29.48 7.04
N VAL A 1138 9.50 -30.62 7.70
CA VAL A 1138 9.06 -31.84 7.02
C VAL A 1138 7.74 -31.60 6.28
N VAL A 1139 6.75 -30.98 6.93
CA VAL A 1139 5.46 -30.67 6.30
C VAL A 1139 5.63 -29.71 5.11
N ALA A 1140 6.51 -28.71 5.21
CA ALA A 1140 6.78 -27.81 4.08
C ALA A 1140 7.35 -28.57 2.86
N VAL A 1141 8.26 -29.54 3.09
CA VAL A 1141 8.83 -30.39 2.02
C VAL A 1141 7.78 -31.34 1.45
N LEU A 1142 6.89 -31.91 2.29
CA LEU A 1142 5.81 -32.77 1.81
C LEU A 1142 4.80 -31.99 0.95
N LEU A 1143 4.47 -30.75 1.34
CA LEU A 1143 3.65 -29.86 0.52
C LEU A 1143 4.34 -29.54 -0.81
N PHE A 1144 5.65 -29.31 -0.81
CA PHE A 1144 6.39 -29.12 -2.05
C PHE A 1144 6.29 -30.34 -2.97
N ALA A 1145 6.48 -31.55 -2.43
CA ALA A 1145 6.33 -32.78 -3.21
C ALA A 1145 4.90 -32.96 -3.75
N MET A 1146 3.89 -32.61 -2.96
CA MET A 1146 2.48 -32.66 -3.36
C MET A 1146 2.16 -31.71 -4.52
N PHE A 1147 2.67 -30.47 -4.48
CA PHE A 1147 2.42 -29.45 -5.50
C PHE A 1147 3.44 -29.49 -6.65
N TYR A 1148 4.51 -30.29 -6.57
CA TYR A 1148 5.57 -30.34 -7.57
C TYR A 1148 5.08 -30.42 -9.03
N PRO A 1149 4.05 -31.22 -9.40
CA PRO A 1149 3.58 -31.29 -10.78
C PRO A 1149 3.16 -29.92 -11.34
N VAL A 1150 2.34 -29.15 -10.61
CA VAL A 1150 1.84 -27.83 -11.05
C VAL A 1150 2.86 -26.71 -10.92
N LEU A 1151 3.98 -26.95 -10.21
CA LEU A 1151 5.11 -26.01 -10.12
C LEU A 1151 6.17 -26.27 -11.20
N SER A 1152 6.16 -27.48 -11.79
CA SER A 1152 7.23 -27.94 -12.67
C SER A 1152 6.83 -28.14 -14.12
N GLY A 1153 5.52 -28.24 -14.40
CA GLY A 1153 4.99 -28.57 -15.73
C GLY A 1153 4.86 -30.07 -15.99
N VAL A 1154 5.19 -30.94 -15.01
CA VAL A 1154 5.08 -32.39 -15.18
C VAL A 1154 3.62 -32.79 -15.35
N GLN A 1155 3.35 -33.60 -16.39
CA GLN A 1155 2.00 -34.08 -16.70
C GLN A 1155 1.45 -34.95 -15.55
N VAL A 1156 0.20 -34.68 -15.17
CA VAL A 1156 -0.52 -35.40 -14.12
C VAL A 1156 -2.02 -35.48 -14.46
N SER A 1157 -2.76 -36.35 -13.79
CA SER A 1157 -4.22 -36.44 -13.96
C SER A 1157 -4.92 -35.13 -13.58
N SER A 1158 -5.83 -34.68 -14.45
CA SER A 1158 -6.75 -33.56 -14.20
C SER A 1158 -7.48 -33.67 -12.86
N PHE A 1159 -7.91 -34.89 -12.49
CA PHE A 1159 -8.55 -35.15 -11.19
C PHE A 1159 -7.69 -34.71 -10.00
N TYR A 1160 -6.39 -34.98 -10.05
CA TYR A 1160 -5.46 -34.60 -8.98
C TYR A 1160 -5.37 -33.07 -8.84
N VAL A 1161 -5.28 -32.36 -9.97
CA VAL A 1161 -5.21 -30.89 -9.98
C VAL A 1161 -6.51 -30.27 -9.45
N GLU A 1162 -7.66 -30.72 -9.96
CA GLU A 1162 -8.97 -30.14 -9.64
C GLU A 1162 -9.45 -30.44 -8.22
N HIS A 1163 -9.17 -31.63 -7.68
CA HIS A 1163 -9.77 -32.10 -6.42
C HIS A 1163 -8.79 -32.15 -5.25
N ILE A 1164 -7.48 -32.23 -5.50
CA ILE A 1164 -6.46 -32.34 -4.43
C ILE A 1164 -5.67 -31.04 -4.25
N LEU A 1165 -5.31 -30.37 -5.34
CA LEU A 1165 -4.48 -29.16 -5.30
C LEU A 1165 -5.29 -27.86 -5.23
N ARG A 1166 -6.50 -27.83 -5.82
CA ARG A 1166 -7.35 -26.64 -5.87
C ARG A 1166 -8.09 -26.38 -4.56
N TRP A 1167 -7.37 -25.79 -3.60
CA TRP A 1167 -7.91 -25.49 -2.27
C TRP A 1167 -8.88 -24.30 -2.26
N PHE A 1168 -8.74 -23.38 -3.21
CA PHE A 1168 -9.65 -22.24 -3.40
C PHE A 1168 -10.15 -22.19 -4.84
N PRO A 1169 -11.39 -21.71 -5.07
CA PRO A 1169 -11.91 -21.53 -6.43
C PRO A 1169 -11.04 -20.60 -7.29
N SER A 1170 -10.39 -19.62 -6.66
CA SER A 1170 -9.49 -18.67 -7.33
C SER A 1170 -8.11 -19.23 -7.69
N TRP A 1171 -7.77 -20.44 -7.23
CA TRP A 1171 -6.53 -21.10 -7.63
C TRP A 1171 -6.80 -21.81 -8.96
N LEU A 1172 -6.30 -21.18 -10.02
CA LEU A 1172 -6.39 -21.69 -11.38
C LEU A 1172 -5.07 -22.41 -11.70
N PHE A 1173 -5.22 -23.59 -12.27
CA PHE A 1173 -4.15 -24.51 -12.64
C PHE A 1173 -4.47 -25.05 -14.03
#